data_AF-A0AAF0Y2H3-F1
#
_entry.id   AF-A0AAF0Y2H3-F1
#
_cell.length_a   1.000
_cell.length_b   1.000
_cell.length_c   1.000
_cell.angle_alpha   90.00
_cell.angle_beta   90.00
_cell.angle_gamma   90.00
#
_symmetry.space_group_name_H-M   'P 1'
#
loop_
_entity.id
_entity.type
_entity.pdbx_description
1 polymer ?
#
loop_
_entity_poly.entity_id
_entity_poly.type
_entity_poly.pdbx_seq_one_letter_code
_entity_poly.pdbx_strand_id
1 'polypeptide(L)'
;MASPNQRSVHLPISRPAPMGKVPDPSVSLHLALAWLLIRATPANDQGVILNIYSMSFVAAILDVIAQEAFEVNPAPGTYATLRATTDALIAREAATVARTNARRRARGQAVSADQEQAELEESWLGAFSSNFEDINNGCSFIDTIEREIRNRISEDSEETLEGVEPLERRSPLGLFFRSMLVSLRRMSFDETAVLSAQVAEWCGIKLGEGSHVPIAWSLLRSAATSDPKSSPALSSVIDHQAAMASGDYSLALTSLMRFYDYQMPSSGRAMHQYALLNLASFHYSTGGLDSAALALRDAIRLARSQNDHVCLQECVSLMYRLSMETEAAAWPGLEVPKVQKDALPPRRLKKAGAPMDELWSIKAAVDLGEPIPVVFRRVYVALGQHHASTPPPSAEKNENPLRTGPSGQLNTPAWHVAQAGLWSLLGSDSLADTHETMALASPDLENETRMAVIYARAERAALRGQFDEALASLLDLGTVQGLVLPEYHVWARTVWAILEREARLRQDVDAQAIIDGLRPPTTSAERLGPGGPLREHFDAAARAEPSTRGVVFAHGEVTDSLRQARKMLDANVPPHVALPRVLSALHLASGLGLWPLYRSGTVTLGEVLLAMESLGMAAKADAEVATVWDALVVSGDDEAIARGAYVRARAHAAAALGDEGESESFSTSAGRALQYAHTATVHADAVGLRAVKRGAAAVKAMLMELDGQQPDMSAWAAADKDLPRLSDKVRRAGEVVRLVGVRVAEGWS
;
A
#
# COMPACT_ATOMS: atom_id res chain seq x y z
N MET A 1 18.40 40.58 63.87
CA MET A 1 16.94 40.76 64.11
C MET A 1 16.49 41.87 63.18
N ALA A 2 15.59 41.76 62.20
CA ALA A 2 14.99 40.66 61.42
C ALA A 2 14.80 41.22 59.97
N SER A 3 14.25 40.58 58.94
CA SER A 3 13.56 39.29 58.72
C SER A 3 14.05 38.69 57.35
N PRO A 4 13.53 37.56 56.81
CA PRO A 4 14.25 36.81 55.76
C PRO A 4 13.92 37.16 54.30
N ASN A 5 14.90 36.90 53.43
CA ASN A 5 14.77 36.92 51.97
C ASN A 5 13.73 35.92 51.43
N GLN A 6 12.87 36.37 50.51
CA GLN A 6 12.28 35.51 49.48
C GLN A 6 12.85 35.92 48.11
N ARG A 7 13.63 35.03 47.50
CA ARG A 7 14.04 35.16 46.09
C ARG A 7 12.92 34.58 45.23
N SER A 8 12.32 35.40 44.37
CA SER A 8 11.38 34.97 43.35
C SER A 8 12.08 34.08 42.32
N VAL A 9 11.67 32.81 42.23
CA VAL A 9 12.10 31.91 41.15
C VAL A 9 11.32 32.29 39.90
N HIS A 10 12.03 32.68 38.83
CA HIS A 10 11.42 32.82 37.51
C HIS A 10 11.08 31.44 36.95
N LEU A 11 9.80 31.14 36.80
CA LEU A 11 9.31 30.07 35.93
C LEU A 11 9.20 30.61 34.49
N PRO A 12 9.49 29.79 33.47
CA PRO A 12 9.48 30.24 32.08
C PRO A 12 8.06 30.50 31.58
N ILE A 13 7.94 31.45 30.66
CA ILE A 13 6.69 31.84 30.01
C ILE A 13 6.10 30.63 29.30
N SER A 14 4.97 30.14 29.78
CA SER A 14 4.17 29.12 29.09
C SER A 14 3.72 29.64 27.73
N ARG A 15 3.94 28.86 26.68
CA ARG A 15 3.35 29.13 25.35
C ARG A 15 1.84 29.35 25.49
N PRO A 16 1.23 30.30 24.75
CA PRO A 16 -0.22 30.40 24.72
C PRO A 16 -0.81 29.06 24.22
N ALA A 17 -1.83 28.57 24.91
CA ALA A 17 -2.56 27.38 24.47
C ALA A 17 -3.19 27.64 23.09
N PRO A 18 -3.30 26.62 22.21
CA PRO A 18 -3.94 26.79 20.92
C PRO A 18 -5.39 27.23 21.11
N MET A 19 -5.83 28.20 20.31
CA MET A 19 -7.20 28.69 20.33
C MET A 19 -8.14 27.52 19.96
N GLY A 20 -9.21 27.35 20.73
CA GLY A 20 -10.22 26.33 20.45
C GLY A 20 -10.91 26.58 19.11
N LYS A 21 -11.33 25.51 18.43
CA LYS A 21 -11.98 25.60 17.11
C LYS A 21 -13.24 26.48 17.20
N VAL A 22 -13.27 27.44 16.28
CA VAL A 22 -14.43 28.23 15.84
C VAL A 22 -15.57 27.27 15.43
N PRO A 23 -16.86 27.61 15.65
CA PRO A 23 -17.99 26.97 14.98
C PRO A 23 -17.73 26.73 13.48
N ASP A 24 -18.31 25.66 12.92
CA ASP A 24 -18.01 25.27 11.54
C ASP A 24 -18.25 26.43 10.57
N PRO A 25 -17.26 26.83 9.74
CA PRO A 25 -17.37 27.99 8.84
C PRO A 25 -18.45 27.80 7.76
N SER A 26 -18.94 26.57 7.58
CA SER A 26 -20.09 26.27 6.73
C SER A 26 -21.42 26.73 7.33
N VAL A 27 -21.56 26.92 8.65
CA VAL A 27 -22.82 27.38 9.28
C VAL A 27 -23.21 28.78 8.80
N SER A 28 -22.23 29.67 8.58
CA SER A 28 -22.47 31.00 8.00
C SER A 28 -23.05 30.91 6.59
N LEU A 29 -22.56 29.97 5.77
CA LEU A 29 -23.11 29.67 4.45
C LEU A 29 -24.52 29.05 4.57
N HIS A 30 -24.72 28.09 5.47
CA HIS A 30 -26.02 27.45 5.68
C HIS A 30 -27.13 28.45 6.07
N LEU A 31 -26.81 29.43 6.93
CA LEU A 31 -27.72 30.54 7.27
C LEU A 31 -28.07 31.40 6.05
N ALA A 32 -27.11 31.70 5.18
CA ALA A 32 -27.34 32.45 3.96
C ALA A 32 -28.22 31.66 2.95
N LEU A 33 -27.97 30.35 2.78
CA LEU A 33 -28.81 29.46 1.96
C LEU A 33 -30.25 29.37 2.49
N ALA A 34 -30.41 29.35 3.82
CA ALA A 34 -31.73 29.34 4.44
C ALA A 34 -32.47 30.68 4.28
N TRP A 35 -31.77 31.80 4.32
CA TRP A 35 -32.35 33.10 3.99
C TRP A 35 -32.81 33.19 2.52
N LEU A 36 -32.03 32.66 1.58
CA LEU A 36 -32.43 32.56 0.17
C LEU A 36 -33.71 31.74 -0.01
N LEU A 37 -33.84 30.62 0.70
CA LEU A 37 -35.05 29.80 0.72
C LEU A 37 -36.28 30.57 1.25
N ILE A 38 -36.12 31.28 2.38
CA ILE A 38 -37.18 32.10 2.99
C ILE A 38 -37.68 33.16 2.00
N ARG A 39 -36.75 33.85 1.31
CA ARG A 39 -37.08 34.90 0.33
C ARG A 39 -37.65 34.34 -0.98
N ALA A 40 -37.21 33.16 -1.43
CA ALA A 40 -37.72 32.50 -2.64
C ALA A 40 -39.18 32.02 -2.49
N THR A 41 -39.62 31.74 -1.26
CA THR A 41 -40.97 31.25 -0.93
C THR A 41 -41.64 32.15 0.12
N PRO A 42 -42.05 33.39 -0.23
CA PRO A 42 -42.66 34.30 0.72
C PRO A 42 -43.99 33.76 1.26
N ALA A 43 -44.26 33.97 2.55
CA ALA A 43 -45.49 33.53 3.21
C ALA A 43 -46.13 34.69 4.00
N ASN A 44 -47.45 34.70 4.07
CA ASN A 44 -48.22 35.64 4.88
C ASN A 44 -48.09 35.35 6.38
N ASP A 45 -48.53 36.28 7.24
CA ASP A 45 -48.66 36.11 8.70
C ASP A 45 -49.47 34.87 9.15
N GLN A 46 -50.23 34.26 8.23
CA GLN A 46 -51.01 33.03 8.42
C GLN A 46 -50.31 31.76 7.91
N GLY A 47 -49.04 31.83 7.50
CA GLY A 47 -48.26 30.70 6.95
C GLY A 47 -48.59 30.32 5.50
N VAL A 48 -49.56 30.96 4.87
CA VAL A 48 -49.94 30.70 3.47
C VAL A 48 -48.93 31.31 2.50
N ILE A 49 -48.39 30.49 1.59
CA ILE A 49 -47.38 30.89 0.61
C ILE A 49 -47.97 31.82 -0.46
N LEU A 50 -47.27 32.90 -0.76
CA LEU A 50 -47.59 33.83 -1.85
C LEU A 50 -46.89 33.41 -3.15
N ASN A 51 -47.67 33.11 -4.18
CA ASN A 51 -47.16 32.90 -5.56
C ASN A 51 -46.80 34.25 -6.22
N ILE A 52 -45.71 34.88 -5.76
CA ILE A 52 -45.16 36.12 -6.31
C ILE A 52 -44.24 35.83 -7.50
N TYR A 53 -43.33 34.88 -7.33
CA TYR A 53 -42.29 34.54 -8.30
C TYR A 53 -42.69 33.37 -9.22
N SER A 54 -42.03 33.26 -10.37
CA SER A 54 -42.19 32.15 -11.31
C SER A 54 -41.56 30.87 -10.79
N MET A 55 -42.20 29.73 -11.08
CA MET A 55 -41.72 28.40 -10.69
C MET A 55 -40.32 28.10 -11.27
N SER A 56 -40.00 28.65 -12.44
CA SER A 56 -38.66 28.56 -13.06
C SER A 56 -37.58 29.29 -12.26
N PHE A 57 -37.90 30.42 -11.64
CA PHE A 57 -36.97 31.18 -10.80
C PHE A 57 -36.78 30.53 -9.43
N VAL A 58 -37.87 30.05 -8.81
CA VAL A 58 -37.80 29.30 -7.54
C VAL A 58 -36.98 28.02 -7.73
N ALA A 59 -37.17 27.28 -8.82
CA ALA A 59 -36.34 26.12 -9.15
C ALA A 59 -34.86 26.49 -9.30
N ALA A 60 -34.53 27.57 -10.03
CA ALA A 60 -33.15 28.01 -10.21
C ALA A 60 -32.47 28.43 -8.88
N ILE A 61 -33.21 28.97 -7.92
CA ILE A 61 -32.68 29.25 -6.57
C ILE A 61 -32.49 27.96 -5.76
N LEU A 62 -33.42 27.01 -5.84
CA LEU A 62 -33.28 25.71 -5.20
C LEU A 62 -32.11 24.90 -5.77
N ASP A 63 -31.81 25.02 -7.06
CA ASP A 63 -30.62 24.43 -7.69
C ASP A 63 -29.32 25.03 -7.12
N VAL A 64 -29.25 26.36 -6.94
CA VAL A 64 -28.10 27.03 -6.29
C VAL A 64 -27.95 26.56 -4.84
N ILE A 65 -29.06 26.46 -4.10
CA ILE A 65 -29.04 25.94 -2.72
C ILE A 65 -28.56 24.48 -2.69
N ALA A 66 -29.00 23.63 -3.62
CA ALA A 66 -28.59 22.23 -3.67
C ALA A 66 -27.12 22.05 -4.06
N GLN A 67 -26.59 22.86 -4.99
CA GLN A 67 -25.17 22.81 -5.39
C GLN A 67 -24.23 23.12 -4.21
N GLU A 68 -24.57 24.13 -3.42
CA GLU A 68 -23.76 24.54 -2.26
C GLU A 68 -24.00 23.67 -1.02
N ALA A 69 -25.23 23.21 -0.76
CA ALA A 69 -25.56 22.37 0.41
C ALA A 69 -25.03 20.93 0.32
N PHE A 70 -24.79 20.41 -0.88
CA PHE A 70 -24.27 19.04 -1.10
C PHE A 70 -22.81 18.99 -1.58
N GLU A 71 -22.03 20.05 -1.34
CA GLU A 71 -20.58 20.12 -1.62
C GLU A 71 -20.23 19.71 -3.08
N VAL A 72 -21.11 20.00 -4.07
CA VAL A 72 -20.91 19.62 -5.48
C VAL A 72 -19.76 20.43 -6.13
N ASN A 73 -19.50 21.62 -5.60
CA ASN A 73 -18.39 22.48 -5.98
C ASN A 73 -17.13 22.16 -5.14
N PRO A 74 -15.92 22.13 -5.74
CA PRO A 74 -14.67 21.75 -5.06
C PRO A 74 -14.15 22.78 -4.03
N ALA A 75 -14.83 23.92 -3.88
CA ALA A 75 -14.62 24.91 -2.84
C ALA A 75 -15.98 25.52 -2.45
N PRO A 76 -16.24 25.78 -1.16
CA PRO A 76 -17.50 26.37 -0.71
C PRO A 76 -17.66 27.80 -1.22
N GLY A 77 -18.87 28.17 -1.64
CA GLY A 77 -19.19 29.49 -2.14
C GLY A 77 -18.87 30.61 -1.14
N THR A 78 -17.99 31.52 -1.54
CA THR A 78 -17.78 32.77 -0.80
C THR A 78 -19.03 33.66 -0.87
N TYR A 79 -19.22 34.53 0.12
CA TYR A 79 -20.34 35.50 0.13
C TYR A 79 -20.44 36.30 -1.18
N ALA A 80 -19.30 36.74 -1.73
CA ALA A 80 -19.25 37.47 -3.00
C ALA A 80 -19.70 36.64 -4.21
N THR A 81 -19.31 35.36 -4.29
CA THR A 81 -19.72 34.47 -5.40
C THR A 81 -21.20 34.11 -5.30
N LEU A 82 -21.71 33.81 -4.10
CA LEU A 82 -23.14 33.51 -3.89
C LEU A 82 -24.00 34.73 -4.20
N ARG A 83 -23.59 35.92 -3.76
CA ARG A 83 -24.28 37.19 -4.08
C ARG A 83 -24.33 37.47 -5.58
N ALA A 84 -23.21 37.28 -6.29
CA ALA A 84 -23.15 37.53 -7.73
C ALA A 84 -24.09 36.60 -8.53
N THR A 85 -24.23 35.33 -8.14
CA THR A 85 -25.16 34.40 -8.80
C THR A 85 -26.61 34.70 -8.45
N THR A 86 -26.94 35.01 -7.19
CA THR A 86 -28.32 35.32 -6.79
C THR A 86 -28.80 36.65 -7.36
N ASP A 87 -28.00 37.72 -7.28
CA ASP A 87 -28.39 39.06 -7.77
C ASP A 87 -28.67 39.02 -9.29
N ALA A 88 -27.91 38.22 -10.05
CA ALA A 88 -28.14 38.02 -11.48
C ALA A 88 -29.43 37.25 -11.81
N LEU A 89 -29.90 36.37 -10.93
CA LEU A 89 -31.21 35.72 -11.05
C LEU A 89 -32.33 36.67 -10.65
N ILE A 90 -32.17 37.41 -9.54
CA ILE A 90 -33.16 38.36 -9.01
C ILE A 90 -33.44 39.46 -10.03
N ALA A 91 -32.42 40.08 -10.64
CA ALA A 91 -32.61 41.12 -11.65
C ALA A 91 -33.37 40.62 -12.90
N ARG A 92 -33.19 39.35 -13.28
CA ARG A 92 -33.95 38.73 -14.39
C ARG A 92 -35.43 38.58 -14.02
N GLU A 93 -35.73 38.22 -12.78
CA GLU A 93 -37.10 38.01 -12.32
C GLU A 93 -37.83 39.31 -11.95
N ALA A 94 -37.16 40.30 -11.36
CA ALA A 94 -37.72 41.64 -11.18
C ALA A 94 -38.18 42.22 -12.53
N ALA A 95 -37.43 42.00 -13.61
CA ALA A 95 -37.81 42.37 -14.96
C ALA A 95 -38.99 41.54 -15.55
N THR A 96 -39.27 40.32 -15.07
CA THR A 96 -40.49 39.57 -15.45
C THR A 96 -41.70 40.04 -14.63
N VAL A 97 -41.53 40.23 -13.32
CA VAL A 97 -42.55 40.72 -12.38
C VAL A 97 -43.01 42.14 -12.75
N ALA A 98 -42.10 43.06 -13.04
CA ALA A 98 -42.45 44.40 -13.51
C ALA A 98 -43.30 44.37 -14.81
N ARG A 99 -43.05 43.41 -15.72
CA ARG A 99 -43.85 43.23 -16.94
C ARG A 99 -45.23 42.64 -16.67
N THR A 100 -45.37 41.71 -15.72
CA THR A 100 -46.67 41.11 -15.37
C THR A 100 -47.53 42.11 -14.57
N ASN A 101 -46.93 42.84 -13.64
CA ASN A 101 -47.59 43.89 -12.87
C ASN A 101 -47.97 45.10 -13.74
N ALA A 102 -47.12 45.54 -14.67
CA ALA A 102 -47.51 46.57 -15.65
C ALA A 102 -48.74 46.14 -16.48
N ARG A 103 -48.84 44.85 -16.84
CA ARG A 103 -50.04 44.29 -17.49
C ARG A 103 -51.26 44.22 -16.55
N ARG A 104 -51.08 44.01 -15.24
CA ARG A 104 -52.16 44.06 -14.23
C ARG A 104 -52.67 45.49 -14.01
N ARG A 105 -51.77 46.46 -13.84
CA ARG A 105 -52.08 47.89 -13.76
C ARG A 105 -52.81 48.37 -15.02
N ALA A 106 -52.36 47.99 -16.21
CA ALA A 106 -53.04 48.29 -17.48
C ALA A 106 -54.43 47.62 -17.64
N ARG A 107 -54.76 46.62 -16.81
CA ARG A 107 -56.08 45.96 -16.74
C ARG A 107 -56.94 46.45 -15.58
N GLY A 108 -56.48 47.44 -14.81
CA GLY A 108 -57.19 47.95 -13.62
C GLY A 108 -57.21 46.99 -12.43
N GLN A 109 -56.33 45.98 -12.40
CA GLN A 109 -56.19 45.06 -11.27
C GLN A 109 -55.21 45.63 -10.25
N ALA A 110 -55.58 45.59 -8.95
CA ALA A 110 -54.69 45.98 -7.87
C ALA A 110 -53.50 45.02 -7.77
N VAL A 111 -52.30 45.58 -7.54
CA VAL A 111 -51.06 44.85 -7.27
C VAL A 111 -50.88 44.79 -5.75
N SER A 112 -50.43 43.66 -5.19
CA SER A 112 -50.19 43.55 -3.75
C SER A 112 -48.86 44.21 -3.36
N ALA A 113 -48.73 44.71 -2.12
CA ALA A 113 -47.51 45.39 -1.67
C ALA A 113 -46.24 44.53 -1.86
N ASP A 114 -46.34 43.22 -1.65
CA ASP A 114 -45.24 42.26 -1.83
C ASP A 114 -44.85 42.09 -3.30
N GLN A 115 -45.82 42.24 -4.23
CA GLN A 115 -45.56 42.27 -5.67
C GLN A 115 -44.94 43.59 -6.11
N GLU A 116 -45.17 44.70 -5.40
CA GLU A 116 -44.49 45.98 -5.65
C GLU A 116 -43.06 45.97 -5.08
N GLN A 117 -42.84 45.32 -3.93
CA GLN A 117 -41.49 45.06 -3.42
C GLN A 117 -40.69 44.15 -4.36
N ALA A 118 -41.31 43.15 -4.99
CA ALA A 118 -40.68 42.30 -6.00
C ALA A 118 -40.39 43.01 -7.36
N GLU A 119 -40.84 44.26 -7.55
CA GLU A 119 -40.40 45.10 -8.69
C GLU A 119 -39.09 45.86 -8.38
N LEU A 120 -38.74 46.01 -7.11
CA LEU A 120 -37.50 46.64 -6.69
C LEU A 120 -36.37 45.61 -6.81
N GLU A 121 -35.32 45.94 -7.58
CA GLU A 121 -34.13 45.10 -7.77
C GLU A 121 -33.22 45.09 -6.52
N GLU A 122 -33.78 44.68 -5.37
CA GLU A 122 -33.08 44.62 -4.09
C GLU A 122 -32.24 43.32 -3.97
N SER A 123 -30.95 43.46 -3.65
CA SER A 123 -30.07 42.32 -3.39
C SER A 123 -30.44 41.65 -2.08
N TRP A 124 -30.97 40.42 -2.15
CA TRP A 124 -31.40 39.67 -0.96
C TRP A 124 -30.25 39.37 0.00
N LEU A 125 -29.04 39.15 -0.52
CA LEU A 125 -27.83 38.96 0.29
C LEU A 125 -27.21 40.28 0.77
N GLY A 126 -27.47 41.40 0.10
CA GLY A 126 -27.21 42.73 0.64
C GLY A 126 -28.01 42.97 1.93
N ALA A 127 -29.32 42.73 1.89
CA ALA A 127 -30.21 42.84 3.06
C ALA A 127 -29.90 41.81 4.17
N PHE A 128 -29.30 40.65 3.83
CA PHE A 128 -28.78 39.71 4.81
C PHE A 128 -27.60 40.34 5.58
N SER A 129 -26.63 40.93 4.87
CA SER A 129 -25.42 41.48 5.51
C SER A 129 -25.68 42.66 6.45
N SER A 130 -26.64 43.55 6.14
CA SER A 130 -26.99 44.69 7.00
C SER A 130 -27.51 44.29 8.39
N ASN A 131 -28.07 43.08 8.52
CA ASN A 131 -28.59 42.59 9.80
C ASN A 131 -27.48 42.17 10.78
N PHE A 132 -26.23 42.03 10.32
CA PHE A 132 -25.07 41.64 11.10
C PHE A 132 -24.11 42.81 11.41
N GLU A 133 -24.55 44.07 11.23
CA GLU A 133 -23.78 45.25 11.62
C GLU A 133 -23.63 45.41 13.15
N ASP A 134 -24.57 44.86 13.93
CA ASP A 134 -24.50 44.73 15.40
C ASP A 134 -24.77 43.27 15.81
N ILE A 135 -24.08 42.81 16.87
CA ILE A 135 -24.21 41.45 17.41
C ILE A 135 -25.66 41.19 17.87
N ASN A 136 -26.30 42.17 18.53
CA ASN A 136 -27.66 41.99 19.06
C ASN A 136 -28.68 41.82 17.92
N ASN A 137 -28.55 42.62 16.86
CA ASN A 137 -29.37 42.50 15.65
C ASN A 137 -29.12 41.14 14.98
N GLY A 138 -27.86 40.74 14.83
CA GLY A 138 -27.47 39.45 14.25
C GLY A 138 -28.06 38.25 15.00
N CYS A 139 -28.00 38.24 16.35
CA CYS A 139 -28.63 37.20 17.16
C CYS A 139 -30.16 37.15 16.96
N SER A 140 -30.84 38.30 17.03
CA SER A 140 -32.30 38.36 16.82
C SER A 140 -32.73 37.93 15.40
N PHE A 141 -31.85 38.12 14.41
CA PHE A 141 -32.07 37.71 13.04
C PHE A 141 -31.85 36.20 12.85
N ILE A 142 -30.86 35.60 13.54
CA ILE A 142 -30.68 34.13 13.59
C ILE A 142 -31.93 33.46 14.19
N ASP A 143 -32.46 33.97 15.31
CA ASP A 143 -33.70 33.47 15.92
C ASP A 143 -34.90 33.59 14.97
N THR A 144 -34.95 34.67 14.18
CA THR A 144 -36.00 34.89 13.17
C THR A 144 -35.90 33.87 12.03
N ILE A 145 -34.70 33.58 11.54
CA ILE A 145 -34.45 32.53 10.54
C ILE A 145 -34.83 31.15 11.11
N GLU A 146 -34.47 30.84 12.36
CA GLU A 146 -34.82 29.57 13.02
C GLU A 146 -36.34 29.36 13.09
N ARG A 147 -37.08 30.42 13.46
CA ARG A 147 -38.56 30.41 13.50
C ARG A 147 -39.20 30.24 12.12
N GLU A 148 -38.72 30.97 11.11
CA GLU A 148 -39.24 30.88 9.74
C GLU A 148 -39.10 29.47 9.17
N ILE A 149 -37.92 28.85 9.29
CA ILE A 149 -37.66 27.51 8.76
C ILE A 149 -38.48 26.46 9.53
N ARG A 150 -38.60 26.60 10.86
CA ARG A 150 -39.45 25.74 11.70
C ARG A 150 -40.89 25.74 11.19
N ASN A 151 -41.46 26.92 10.91
CA ASN A 151 -42.81 27.06 10.38
C ASN A 151 -42.98 26.39 9.00
N ARG A 152 -41.92 26.37 8.18
CA ARG A 152 -41.90 25.79 6.82
C ARG A 152 -41.69 24.28 6.79
N ILE A 153 -41.01 23.72 7.80
CA ILE A 153 -40.72 22.28 7.92
C ILE A 153 -41.78 21.55 8.75
N SER A 154 -42.57 22.29 9.54
CA SER A 154 -43.65 21.82 10.43
C SER A 154 -43.17 20.75 11.41
N GLU A 155 -43.00 21.08 12.68
CA GLU A 155 -42.50 20.11 13.66
C GLU A 155 -43.56 19.51 14.61
N ASP A 156 -44.71 20.15 14.82
CA ASP A 156 -45.54 19.88 16.03
C ASP A 156 -47.06 19.61 15.81
N SER A 157 -47.58 19.44 14.59
CA SER A 157 -49.03 19.19 14.39
C SER A 157 -49.37 18.04 13.45
N GLU A 158 -50.23 17.12 13.93
CA GLU A 158 -50.96 16.12 13.12
C GLU A 158 -52.09 16.76 12.28
N GLU A 159 -52.29 18.07 12.38
CA GLU A 159 -53.23 18.83 11.56
C GLU A 159 -52.66 19.03 10.15
N THR A 160 -53.32 18.41 9.16
CA THR A 160 -53.06 18.63 7.75
C THR A 160 -53.45 20.06 7.38
N LEU A 161 -52.46 20.96 7.29
CA LEU A 161 -52.63 22.26 6.66
C LEU A 161 -53.06 22.03 5.20
N GLU A 162 -54.17 22.65 4.77
CA GLU A 162 -54.75 22.49 3.41
C GLU A 162 -53.96 23.27 2.34
N GLY A 163 -52.62 23.20 2.38
CA GLY A 163 -51.70 23.84 1.45
C GLY A 163 -50.58 22.90 1.03
N VAL A 164 -49.99 23.15 -0.14
CA VAL A 164 -48.83 22.38 -0.62
C VAL A 164 -47.64 22.66 0.30
N GLU A 165 -47.12 21.63 0.98
CA GLU A 165 -45.89 21.72 1.77
C GLU A 165 -44.73 22.18 0.86
N PRO A 166 -44.02 23.29 1.18
CA PRO A 166 -42.98 23.83 0.30
C PRO A 166 -41.71 22.96 0.26
N LEU A 167 -41.47 22.17 1.32
CA LEU A 167 -40.31 21.32 1.49
C LEU A 167 -40.73 19.99 2.12
N GLU A 168 -40.65 18.90 1.36
CA GLU A 168 -40.90 17.57 1.91
C GLU A 168 -39.86 17.25 3.00
N ARG A 169 -40.33 16.89 4.21
CA ARG A 169 -39.47 16.57 5.38
C ARG A 169 -38.42 15.47 5.12
N ARG A 170 -38.64 14.60 4.12
CA ARG A 170 -37.73 13.51 3.72
C ARG A 170 -36.86 13.83 2.51
N SER A 171 -37.08 14.97 1.85
CA SER A 171 -36.20 15.45 0.79
C SER A 171 -34.80 15.72 1.35
N PRO A 172 -33.73 15.63 0.53
CA PRO A 172 -32.37 15.89 1.00
C PRO A 172 -32.23 17.33 1.52
N LEU A 173 -32.91 18.31 0.92
CA LEU A 173 -32.99 19.70 1.43
C LEU A 173 -33.71 19.78 2.78
N GLY A 174 -34.83 19.05 2.95
CA GLY A 174 -35.54 18.97 4.23
C GLY A 174 -34.67 18.39 5.35
N LEU A 175 -33.89 17.35 5.07
CA LEU A 175 -32.93 16.77 6.01
C LEU A 175 -31.79 17.75 6.34
N PHE A 176 -31.27 18.47 5.35
CA PHE A 176 -30.24 19.50 5.52
C PHE A 176 -30.73 20.64 6.45
N PHE A 177 -31.86 21.27 6.13
CA PHE A 177 -32.40 22.36 6.95
C PHE A 177 -32.84 21.89 8.34
N ARG A 178 -33.31 20.65 8.49
CA ARG A 178 -33.58 20.04 9.80
C ARG A 178 -32.29 19.83 10.62
N SER A 179 -31.21 19.37 9.99
CA SER A 179 -29.89 19.24 10.66
C SER A 179 -29.39 20.61 11.15
N MET A 180 -29.55 21.64 10.32
CA MET A 180 -29.22 23.02 10.66
C MET A 180 -30.10 23.56 11.81
N LEU A 181 -31.42 23.34 11.79
CA LEU A 181 -32.33 23.70 12.90
C LEU A 181 -31.93 23.03 14.21
N VAL A 182 -31.62 21.73 14.19
CA VAL A 182 -31.14 20.98 15.36
C VAL A 182 -29.81 21.54 15.87
N SER A 183 -28.93 22.01 14.97
CA SER A 183 -27.67 22.66 15.33
C SER A 183 -27.91 24.01 15.99
N LEU A 184 -28.71 24.90 15.38
CA LEU A 184 -29.02 26.23 15.91
C LEU A 184 -29.68 26.14 17.31
N ARG A 185 -30.65 25.24 17.51
CA ARG A 185 -31.29 25.05 18.83
C ARG A 185 -30.39 24.50 19.92
N ARG A 186 -29.26 23.88 19.55
CA ARG A 186 -28.28 23.36 20.51
C ARG A 186 -27.21 24.38 20.88
N MET A 187 -27.18 25.53 20.20
CA MET A 187 -26.28 26.64 20.54
C MET A 187 -26.77 27.36 21.79
N SER A 188 -25.82 27.67 22.67
CA SER A 188 -26.00 28.63 23.76
C SER A 188 -25.97 30.07 23.24
N PHE A 189 -26.44 31.02 24.07
CA PHE A 189 -26.42 32.46 23.74
C PHE A 189 -25.01 32.98 23.40
N ASP A 190 -23.98 32.47 24.08
CA ASP A 190 -22.59 32.83 23.80
C ASP A 190 -22.13 32.25 22.44
N GLU A 191 -22.58 31.05 22.08
CA GLU A 191 -22.29 30.43 20.78
C GLU A 191 -23.04 31.13 19.62
N THR A 192 -24.27 31.63 19.82
CA THR A 192 -24.98 32.41 18.80
C THR A 192 -24.40 33.82 18.61
N ALA A 193 -23.87 34.45 19.66
CA ALA A 193 -23.11 35.70 19.56
C ALA A 193 -21.77 35.51 18.83
N VAL A 194 -21.07 34.40 19.09
CA VAL A 194 -19.86 34.01 18.35
C VAL A 194 -20.17 33.74 16.87
N LEU A 195 -21.30 33.09 16.57
CA LEU A 195 -21.76 32.85 15.20
C LEU A 195 -22.13 34.15 14.46
N SER A 196 -22.83 35.09 15.10
CA SER A 196 -23.20 36.36 14.45
C SER A 196 -21.95 37.19 14.07
N ALA A 197 -20.91 37.18 14.91
CA ALA A 197 -19.62 37.80 14.59
C ALA A 197 -18.92 37.13 13.39
N GLN A 198 -19.00 35.81 13.25
CA GLN A 198 -18.43 35.09 12.10
C GLN A 198 -19.21 35.33 10.81
N VAL A 199 -20.54 35.44 10.89
CA VAL A 199 -21.35 35.79 9.71
C VAL A 199 -21.03 37.22 9.24
N ALA A 200 -20.84 38.16 10.16
CA ALA A 200 -20.37 39.51 9.83
C ALA A 200 -18.98 39.50 9.16
N GLU A 201 -18.02 38.75 9.71
CA GLU A 201 -16.68 38.60 9.12
C GLU A 201 -16.75 37.96 7.72
N TRP A 202 -17.57 36.92 7.53
CA TRP A 202 -17.82 36.26 6.24
C TRP A 202 -18.50 37.20 5.21
N CYS A 203 -19.37 38.10 5.66
CA CYS A 203 -19.93 39.18 4.85
C CYS A 203 -18.94 40.32 4.56
N GLY A 204 -17.74 40.32 5.16
CA GLY A 204 -16.73 41.37 5.01
C GLY A 204 -16.92 42.60 5.91
N ILE A 205 -17.83 42.52 6.89
CA ILE A 205 -18.10 43.58 7.87
C ILE A 205 -17.12 43.44 9.03
N LYS A 206 -16.33 44.49 9.28
CA LYS A 206 -15.48 44.56 10.48
C LYS A 206 -16.27 45.17 11.63
N LEU A 207 -16.61 44.37 12.64
CA LEU A 207 -17.14 44.91 13.89
C LEU A 207 -16.12 45.87 14.52
N GLY A 208 -16.62 46.96 15.11
CA GLY A 208 -15.77 47.97 15.76
C GLY A 208 -15.05 47.43 17.00
N GLU A 209 -13.89 48.01 17.32
CA GLU A 209 -12.98 47.57 18.40
C GLU A 209 -13.59 47.53 19.81
N GLY A 210 -14.80 48.08 20.01
CA GLY A 210 -15.55 47.96 21.27
C GLY A 210 -16.36 46.67 21.44
N SER A 211 -16.57 45.89 20.36
CA SER A 211 -17.38 44.67 20.39
C SER A 211 -16.55 43.43 20.76
N HIS A 212 -16.01 43.43 21.98
CA HIS A 212 -15.30 42.28 22.52
C HIS A 212 -16.29 41.16 22.86
N VAL A 213 -16.40 40.17 21.96
CA VAL A 213 -16.97 38.86 22.28
C VAL A 213 -16.24 38.30 23.52
N PRO A 214 -16.94 38.00 24.62
CA PRO A 214 -16.29 37.40 25.79
C PRO A 214 -15.76 36.02 25.42
N ILE A 215 -14.43 35.87 25.32
CA ILE A 215 -13.78 34.56 25.14
C ILE A 215 -13.83 33.83 26.49
N ALA A 216 -15.04 33.42 26.87
CA ALA A 216 -15.42 32.95 28.20
C ALA A 216 -15.92 31.49 28.15
N TRP A 217 -14.99 30.56 27.94
CA TRP A 217 -15.05 29.19 28.48
C TRP A 217 -16.35 28.36 28.28
N SER A 218 -16.61 27.92 27.04
CA SER A 218 -17.55 26.80 26.75
C SER A 218 -16.90 25.62 25.99
N LEU A 219 -15.57 25.65 25.81
CA LEU A 219 -14.77 24.78 24.93
C LEU A 219 -14.61 23.29 25.36
N LEU A 220 -15.62 22.66 25.96
CA LEU A 220 -15.56 21.24 26.34
C LEU A 220 -16.83 20.40 26.08
N ARG A 221 -17.87 20.94 25.42
CA ARG A 221 -19.10 20.18 25.11
C ARG A 221 -19.43 20.07 23.62
N SER A 222 -19.30 21.14 22.84
CA SER A 222 -19.54 21.14 21.39
C SER A 222 -18.38 20.51 20.60
N ALA A 223 -17.13 20.82 20.93
CA ALA A 223 -15.93 20.24 20.28
C ALA A 223 -15.80 18.70 20.37
N ALA A 224 -16.57 18.03 21.22
CA ALA A 224 -16.66 16.58 21.30
C ALA A 224 -17.82 15.97 20.48
N THR A 225 -18.72 16.79 19.92
CA THR A 225 -20.01 16.33 19.36
C THR A 225 -20.48 17.02 18.07
N SER A 226 -19.86 18.11 17.61
CA SER A 226 -20.33 18.85 16.42
C SER A 226 -19.79 18.35 15.08
N ASP A 227 -18.61 17.74 15.06
CA ASP A 227 -17.87 17.49 13.81
C ASP A 227 -17.67 15.97 13.56
N PRO A 228 -18.54 15.32 12.75
CA PRO A 228 -18.42 13.89 12.45
C PRO A 228 -17.19 13.57 11.59
N LYS A 229 -16.62 14.56 10.88
CA LYS A 229 -15.38 14.41 10.11
C LYS A 229 -14.12 14.56 11.01
N SER A 230 -14.22 15.19 12.20
CA SER A 230 -13.12 15.43 13.15
C SER A 230 -13.29 14.73 14.52
N SER A 231 -13.87 13.52 14.58
CA SER A 231 -13.92 12.81 15.87
C SER A 231 -12.51 12.55 16.43
N PRO A 232 -12.29 12.68 17.75
CA PRO A 232 -10.98 12.45 18.37
C PRO A 232 -10.52 10.98 18.23
N ALA A 233 -11.47 10.06 18.04
CA ALA A 233 -11.19 8.68 17.69
C ALA A 233 -10.62 8.55 16.26
N LEU A 234 -11.29 9.10 15.23
CA LEU A 234 -10.80 9.00 13.84
C LEU A 234 -9.43 9.65 13.66
N SER A 235 -9.19 10.82 14.26
CA SER A 235 -7.86 11.44 14.26
C SER A 235 -6.79 10.54 14.90
N SER A 236 -7.08 9.87 16.02
CA SER A 236 -6.13 8.92 16.60
C SER A 236 -5.85 7.66 15.75
N VAL A 237 -6.77 7.25 14.85
CA VAL A 237 -6.49 6.19 13.86
C VAL A 237 -5.56 6.70 12.75
N ILE A 238 -5.79 7.94 12.28
CA ILE A 238 -4.92 8.57 11.28
C ILE A 238 -3.52 8.78 11.87
N ASP A 239 -3.42 9.28 13.11
CA ASP A 239 -2.16 9.41 13.86
C ASP A 239 -1.46 8.05 14.00
N HIS A 240 -2.21 6.96 14.26
CA HIS A 240 -1.66 5.60 14.29
C HIS A 240 -1.11 5.15 12.94
N GLN A 241 -1.86 5.36 11.85
CA GLN A 241 -1.43 4.99 10.50
C GLN A 241 -0.20 5.79 10.05
N ALA A 242 -0.16 7.10 10.32
CA ALA A 242 0.99 7.96 10.00
C ALA A 242 2.22 7.60 10.85
N ALA A 243 2.05 7.29 12.14
CA ALA A 243 3.14 6.83 13.00
C ALA A 243 3.65 5.42 12.60
N MET A 244 2.77 4.52 12.15
CA MET A 244 3.17 3.23 11.57
C MET A 244 3.91 3.39 10.22
N ALA A 245 3.52 4.38 9.41
CA ALA A 245 4.16 4.68 8.13
C ALA A 245 5.60 5.22 8.29
N SER A 246 5.79 6.14 9.23
CA SER A 246 7.09 6.72 9.59
C SER A 246 7.99 5.82 10.43
N GLY A 247 7.42 4.81 11.11
CA GLY A 247 8.14 3.91 12.02
C GLY A 247 8.22 4.38 13.47
N ASP A 248 7.49 5.44 13.84
CA ASP A 248 7.39 5.95 15.20
C ASP A 248 6.49 5.05 16.07
N TYR A 249 6.97 3.84 16.37
CA TYR A 249 6.22 2.81 17.11
C TYR A 249 5.72 3.26 18.48
N SER A 250 6.43 4.19 19.14
CA SER A 250 5.98 4.76 20.43
C SER A 250 4.73 5.62 20.26
N LEU A 251 4.71 6.51 19.25
CA LEU A 251 3.54 7.31 18.91
C LEU A 251 2.40 6.41 18.45
N ALA A 252 2.66 5.47 17.55
CA ALA A 252 1.69 4.51 17.02
C ALA A 252 1.00 3.70 18.13
N LEU A 253 1.73 3.24 19.15
CA LEU A 253 1.15 2.55 20.29
C LEU A 253 0.25 3.47 21.12
N THR A 254 0.71 4.70 21.41
CA THR A 254 -0.08 5.65 22.22
C THR A 254 -1.34 6.15 21.50
N SER A 255 -1.30 6.33 20.18
CA SER A 255 -2.47 6.72 19.38
C SER A 255 -3.45 5.55 19.24
N LEU A 256 -2.98 4.31 19.09
CA LEU A 256 -3.83 3.11 19.13
C LEU A 256 -4.56 2.96 20.48
N MET A 257 -3.86 3.15 21.60
CA MET A 257 -4.48 3.12 22.93
C MET A 257 -5.52 4.24 23.09
N ARG A 258 -5.16 5.47 22.72
CA ARG A 258 -6.04 6.65 22.72
C ARG A 258 -7.32 6.43 21.91
N PHE A 259 -7.24 5.76 20.75
CA PHE A 259 -8.41 5.42 19.95
C PHE A 259 -9.43 4.58 20.74
N TYR A 260 -8.96 3.54 21.42
CA TYR A 260 -9.83 2.71 22.24
C TYR A 260 -10.36 3.46 23.45
N ASP A 261 -9.53 4.24 24.15
CA ASP A 261 -9.95 5.06 25.29
C ASP A 261 -11.12 6.01 24.93
N TYR A 262 -11.13 6.59 23.72
CA TYR A 262 -12.24 7.43 23.26
C TYR A 262 -13.54 6.67 22.96
N GLN A 263 -13.49 5.39 22.59
CA GLN A 263 -14.70 4.59 22.29
C GLN A 263 -15.38 3.99 23.53
N MET A 264 -14.66 3.91 24.65
CA MET A 264 -15.12 3.26 25.88
C MET A 264 -16.37 3.88 26.57
N PRO A 265 -16.65 5.20 26.55
CA PRO A 265 -17.73 5.75 27.38
C PRO A 265 -19.17 5.47 26.92
N SER A 266 -19.40 5.26 25.62
CA SER A 266 -20.76 5.21 25.04
C SER A 266 -21.21 3.83 24.54
N SER A 267 -20.26 2.93 24.27
CA SER A 267 -20.53 1.64 23.65
C SER A 267 -20.78 0.58 24.71
N GLY A 268 -22.06 0.28 25.00
CA GLY A 268 -22.50 -0.72 25.98
C GLY A 268 -22.15 -2.19 25.68
N ARG A 269 -21.16 -2.45 24.81
CA ARG A 269 -20.57 -3.75 24.49
C ARG A 269 -19.07 -3.55 24.32
N ALA A 270 -18.28 -4.38 25.02
CA ALA A 270 -16.85 -4.17 25.12
C ALA A 270 -16.15 -4.33 23.76
N MET A 271 -15.32 -3.35 23.42
CA MET A 271 -14.34 -3.43 22.31
C MET A 271 -12.97 -3.97 22.78
N HIS A 272 -12.86 -4.40 24.04
CA HIS A 272 -11.59 -4.81 24.65
C HIS A 272 -10.89 -5.98 23.92
N GLN A 273 -11.64 -6.93 23.37
CA GLN A 273 -11.10 -8.03 22.57
C GLN A 273 -10.46 -7.52 21.27
N TYR A 274 -11.07 -6.54 20.62
CA TYR A 274 -10.49 -5.87 19.44
C TYR A 274 -9.27 -5.00 19.80
N ALA A 275 -9.30 -4.33 20.96
CA ALA A 275 -8.14 -3.59 21.46
C ALA A 275 -6.94 -4.52 21.71
N LEU A 276 -7.14 -5.67 22.36
CA LEU A 276 -6.08 -6.66 22.58
C LEU A 276 -5.63 -7.35 21.28
N LEU A 277 -6.55 -7.61 20.34
CA LEU A 277 -6.22 -8.16 19.02
C LEU A 277 -5.35 -7.19 18.20
N ASN A 278 -5.70 -5.91 18.16
CA ASN A 278 -4.92 -4.90 17.43
C ASN A 278 -3.59 -4.60 18.12
N LEU A 279 -3.53 -4.65 19.47
CA LEU A 279 -2.27 -4.62 20.20
C LEU A 279 -1.38 -5.84 19.90
N ALA A 280 -1.96 -7.03 19.79
CA ALA A 280 -1.24 -8.23 19.39
C ALA A 280 -0.74 -8.14 17.93
N SER A 281 -1.55 -7.58 17.02
CA SER A 281 -1.18 -7.31 15.63
C SER A 281 -0.02 -6.32 15.53
N PHE A 282 -0.06 -5.23 16.32
CA PHE A 282 1.03 -4.26 16.44
C PHE A 282 2.34 -4.88 16.96
N HIS A 283 2.27 -5.70 18.02
CA HIS A 283 3.46 -6.42 18.50
C HIS A 283 3.95 -7.47 17.50
N TYR A 284 3.06 -8.06 16.71
CA TYR A 284 3.44 -9.00 15.66
C TYR A 284 4.18 -8.29 14.52
N SER A 285 3.66 -7.19 13.97
CA SER A 285 4.29 -6.44 12.88
C SER A 285 5.65 -5.84 13.28
N THR A 286 5.77 -5.36 14.51
CA THR A 286 7.04 -4.84 15.10
C THR A 286 8.04 -5.92 15.55
N GLY A 287 7.71 -7.21 15.41
CA GLY A 287 8.62 -8.33 15.74
C GLY A 287 8.66 -8.75 17.22
N GLY A 288 7.87 -8.13 18.09
CA GLY A 288 7.69 -8.49 19.51
C GLY A 288 6.85 -9.76 19.71
N LEU A 289 7.32 -10.91 19.22
CA LEU A 289 6.57 -12.18 19.16
C LEU A 289 6.00 -12.63 20.52
N ASP A 290 6.77 -12.54 21.61
CA ASP A 290 6.31 -12.99 22.93
C ASP A 290 5.19 -12.09 23.49
N SER A 291 5.32 -10.76 23.32
CA SER A 291 4.29 -9.77 23.69
C SER A 291 3.01 -9.98 22.88
N ALA A 292 3.14 -10.23 21.57
CA ALA A 292 2.02 -10.57 20.70
C ALA A 292 1.32 -11.86 21.17
N ALA A 293 2.08 -12.91 21.51
CA ALA A 293 1.53 -14.18 21.99
C ALA A 293 0.75 -14.04 23.31
N LEU A 294 1.21 -13.17 24.22
CA LEU A 294 0.52 -12.87 25.48
C LEU A 294 -0.78 -12.10 25.23
N ALA A 295 -0.71 -10.96 24.54
CA ALA A 295 -1.89 -10.14 24.22
C ALA A 295 -2.97 -10.95 23.48
N LEU A 296 -2.56 -11.80 22.54
CA LEU A 296 -3.47 -12.64 21.76
C LEU A 296 -4.16 -13.73 22.57
N ARG A 297 -3.50 -14.31 23.58
CA ARG A 297 -4.12 -15.27 24.51
C ARG A 297 -5.23 -14.62 25.33
N ASP A 298 -5.05 -13.36 25.74
CA ASP A 298 -6.06 -12.61 26.48
C ASP A 298 -7.19 -12.10 25.58
N ALA A 299 -6.89 -11.69 24.34
CA ALA A 299 -7.91 -11.42 23.31
C ALA A 299 -8.83 -12.64 23.09
N ILE A 300 -8.26 -13.84 22.95
CA ILE A 300 -9.03 -15.10 22.80
C ILE A 300 -9.92 -15.37 24.03
N ARG A 301 -9.43 -15.10 25.25
CA ARG A 301 -10.22 -15.26 26.49
C ARG A 301 -11.41 -14.30 26.51
N LEU A 302 -11.19 -13.02 26.19
CA LEU A 302 -12.26 -12.01 26.15
C LEU A 302 -13.27 -12.29 25.04
N ALA A 303 -12.84 -12.58 23.82
CA ALA A 303 -13.72 -12.91 22.69
C ALA A 303 -14.63 -14.10 23.02
N ARG A 304 -14.08 -15.16 23.65
CA ARG A 304 -14.88 -16.30 24.15
C ARG A 304 -15.88 -15.90 25.23
N SER A 305 -15.48 -15.08 26.20
CA SER A 305 -16.37 -14.62 27.27
C SER A 305 -17.57 -13.80 26.78
N GLN A 306 -17.41 -13.13 25.62
CA GLN A 306 -18.44 -12.30 24.99
C GLN A 306 -19.19 -13.02 23.86
N ASN A 307 -18.81 -14.25 23.52
CA ASN A 307 -19.28 -15.00 22.33
C ASN A 307 -19.08 -14.24 21.00
N ASP A 308 -17.98 -13.49 20.90
CA ASP A 308 -17.58 -12.80 19.68
C ASP A 308 -16.83 -13.78 18.76
N HIS A 309 -17.56 -14.36 17.81
CA HIS A 309 -17.01 -15.33 16.86
C HIS A 309 -16.13 -14.68 15.78
N VAL A 310 -16.31 -13.40 15.46
CA VAL A 310 -15.54 -12.70 14.42
C VAL A 310 -14.15 -12.38 14.94
N CYS A 311 -14.06 -11.70 16.09
CA CYS A 311 -12.79 -11.45 16.77
C CYS A 311 -12.05 -12.77 17.07
N LEU A 312 -12.77 -13.84 17.42
CA LEU A 312 -12.17 -15.15 17.66
C LEU A 312 -11.55 -15.78 16.40
N GLN A 313 -12.15 -15.63 15.22
CA GLN A 313 -11.58 -16.11 13.95
C GLN A 313 -10.27 -15.38 13.62
N GLU A 314 -10.27 -14.04 13.72
CA GLU A 314 -9.08 -13.21 13.50
C GLU A 314 -7.97 -13.54 14.51
N CYS A 315 -8.32 -13.75 15.79
CA CYS A 315 -7.37 -14.18 16.81
C CYS A 315 -6.74 -15.55 16.49
N VAL A 316 -7.53 -16.50 15.98
CA VAL A 316 -7.04 -17.83 15.58
C VAL A 316 -6.14 -17.75 14.34
N SER A 317 -6.45 -16.87 13.40
CA SER A 317 -5.63 -16.59 12.21
C SER A 317 -4.26 -16.00 12.59
N LEU A 318 -4.23 -14.97 13.45
CA LEU A 318 -2.96 -14.40 13.92
C LEU A 318 -2.15 -15.43 14.75
N MET A 319 -2.81 -16.25 15.56
CA MET A 319 -2.18 -17.31 16.36
C MET A 319 -1.61 -18.42 15.47
N TYR A 320 -2.27 -18.74 14.35
CA TYR A 320 -1.75 -19.68 13.36
C TYR A 320 -0.38 -19.23 12.86
N ARG A 321 -0.29 -18.00 12.34
CA ARG A 321 0.95 -17.42 11.80
C ARG A 321 2.04 -17.31 12.86
N LEU A 322 1.73 -16.70 14.01
CA LEU A 322 2.67 -16.56 15.13
C LEU A 322 3.22 -17.93 15.60
N SER A 323 2.38 -18.96 15.66
CA SER A 323 2.83 -20.29 16.07
C SER A 323 3.73 -20.97 15.04
N MET A 324 3.61 -20.64 13.75
CA MET A 324 4.52 -21.15 12.72
C MET A 324 5.88 -20.45 12.77
N GLU A 325 5.92 -19.16 13.13
CA GLU A 325 7.18 -18.42 13.27
C GLU A 325 7.94 -18.75 14.57
N THR A 326 7.21 -19.06 15.65
CA THR A 326 7.78 -19.33 16.99
C THR A 326 8.06 -20.80 17.27
N GLU A 327 7.16 -21.72 16.88
CA GLU A 327 7.25 -23.15 17.24
C GLU A 327 7.91 -24.00 16.14
N ALA A 328 7.77 -23.64 14.86
CA ALA A 328 8.34 -24.42 13.76
C ALA A 328 9.77 -23.98 13.41
N ALA A 329 10.76 -24.63 14.02
CA ALA A 329 12.08 -24.73 13.38
C ALA A 329 11.92 -25.52 12.07
N ALA A 330 12.37 -24.95 10.94
CA ALA A 330 12.18 -25.59 9.63
C ALA A 330 12.86 -26.98 9.58
N TRP A 331 14.14 -27.02 9.97
CA TRP A 331 14.97 -28.22 10.09
C TRP A 331 16.01 -27.99 11.20
N PRO A 332 16.32 -28.98 12.07
CA PRO A 332 17.40 -28.84 13.03
C PRO A 332 18.72 -28.63 12.28
N GLY A 333 19.56 -27.69 12.74
CA GLY A 333 20.71 -27.15 11.98
C GLY A 333 21.86 -28.10 11.62
N LEU A 334 21.67 -29.42 11.78
CA LEU A 334 22.60 -30.48 11.39
C LEU A 334 21.98 -31.46 10.37
N GLU A 335 20.67 -31.37 10.08
CA GLU A 335 19.99 -32.22 9.08
C GLU A 335 19.79 -31.47 7.75
N VAL A 336 20.12 -32.16 6.65
CA VAL A 336 19.72 -31.72 5.31
C VAL A 336 18.18 -31.84 5.17
N PRO A 337 17.49 -30.84 4.61
CA PRO A 337 16.06 -30.87 4.34
C PRO A 337 15.64 -32.12 3.56
N LYS A 338 14.55 -32.74 4.00
CA LYS A 338 14.00 -33.94 3.36
C LYS A 338 12.74 -33.54 2.60
N VAL A 339 12.81 -33.59 1.28
CA VAL A 339 11.67 -33.39 0.39
C VAL A 339 10.60 -34.44 0.66
N GLN A 340 9.35 -34.03 0.81
CA GLN A 340 8.22 -34.93 0.99
C GLN A 340 7.50 -35.13 -0.35
N LYS A 341 6.99 -36.34 -0.61
CA LYS A 341 6.23 -36.63 -1.85
C LYS A 341 4.76 -36.24 -1.74
N ASP A 342 4.23 -36.28 -0.52
CA ASP A 342 2.85 -35.94 -0.15
C ASP A 342 2.81 -34.62 0.64
N ALA A 343 1.61 -34.11 0.90
CA ALA A 343 1.42 -32.92 1.72
C ALA A 343 1.92 -33.15 3.17
N LEU A 344 2.43 -32.08 3.80
CA LEU A 344 2.95 -32.14 5.17
C LEU A 344 1.88 -32.64 6.14
N PRO A 345 2.23 -33.53 7.09
CA PRO A 345 1.32 -33.91 8.15
C PRO A 345 1.00 -32.70 9.03
N PRO A 346 -0.21 -32.63 9.63
CA PRO A 346 -0.67 -31.48 10.42
C PRO A 346 0.17 -31.18 11.67
N ARG A 347 1.13 -32.06 12.01
CA ARG A 347 2.15 -31.85 13.05
C ARG A 347 3.29 -30.91 12.62
N ARG A 348 3.61 -30.83 11.32
CA ARG A 348 4.67 -29.95 10.79
C ARG A 348 4.11 -28.62 10.30
N LEU A 349 3.00 -28.67 9.55
CA LEU A 349 2.29 -27.50 9.09
C LEU A 349 0.83 -27.65 9.52
N LYS A 350 0.39 -26.83 10.48
CA LYS A 350 -1.00 -26.84 10.97
C LYS A 350 -1.94 -26.60 9.77
N LYS A 351 -3.12 -27.23 9.77
CA LYS A 351 -4.14 -26.95 8.74
C LYS A 351 -4.72 -25.56 8.99
N ALA A 352 -4.81 -24.72 7.96
CA ALA A 352 -5.40 -23.40 8.09
C ALA A 352 -6.94 -23.49 8.10
N GLY A 353 -7.57 -22.56 8.82
CA GLY A 353 -9.03 -22.45 8.93
C GLY A 353 -9.64 -21.37 8.03
N ALA A 354 -8.83 -20.38 7.62
CA ALA A 354 -9.24 -19.27 6.78
C ALA A 354 -8.54 -19.33 5.41
N PRO A 355 -9.18 -18.84 4.32
CA PRO A 355 -8.62 -18.92 2.97
C PRO A 355 -7.30 -18.16 2.84
N MET A 356 -7.18 -17.01 3.51
CA MET A 356 -5.94 -16.21 3.53
C MET A 356 -4.80 -16.90 4.29
N ASP A 357 -5.09 -17.76 5.27
CA ASP A 357 -4.05 -18.50 6.00
C ASP A 357 -3.54 -19.71 5.21
N GLU A 358 -4.37 -20.35 4.37
CA GLU A 358 -3.87 -21.32 3.39
C GLU A 358 -2.94 -20.64 2.38
N LEU A 359 -3.26 -19.43 1.89
CA LEU A 359 -2.35 -18.65 1.03
C LEU A 359 -1.04 -18.28 1.75
N TRP A 360 -1.11 -17.78 2.98
CA TRP A 360 0.08 -17.47 3.78
C TRP A 360 0.97 -18.72 3.99
N SER A 361 0.35 -19.89 4.20
CA SER A 361 1.05 -21.16 4.40
C SER A 361 1.88 -21.63 3.20
N ILE A 362 1.65 -21.11 1.99
CA ILE A 362 2.32 -21.53 0.74
C ILE A 362 3.85 -21.40 0.87
N LYS A 363 4.33 -20.25 1.35
CA LYS A 363 5.78 -20.01 1.49
C LYS A 363 6.39 -20.91 2.58
N ALA A 364 5.68 -21.07 3.70
CA ALA A 364 6.08 -21.98 4.77
C ALA A 364 6.14 -23.44 4.29
N ALA A 365 5.18 -23.89 3.48
CA ALA A 365 5.13 -25.23 2.92
C ALA A 365 6.35 -25.54 2.05
N VAL A 366 6.73 -24.62 1.15
CA VAL A 366 7.94 -24.74 0.31
C VAL A 366 9.21 -24.71 1.16
N ASP A 367 9.31 -23.79 2.14
CA ASP A 367 10.44 -23.70 3.08
C ASP A 367 10.60 -24.99 3.92
N LEU A 368 9.48 -25.66 4.26
CA LEU A 368 9.40 -26.94 5.00
C LEU A 368 9.55 -28.19 4.10
N GLY A 369 9.68 -28.03 2.78
CA GLY A 369 9.97 -29.12 1.85
C GLY A 369 8.78 -29.79 1.16
N GLU A 370 7.61 -29.14 1.07
CA GLU A 370 6.56 -29.54 0.11
C GLU A 370 6.97 -29.17 -1.33
N PRO A 371 6.77 -30.07 -2.30
CA PRO A 371 7.06 -29.80 -3.70
C PRO A 371 5.96 -28.96 -4.33
N ILE A 372 6.33 -28.05 -5.23
CA ILE A 372 5.44 -27.04 -5.83
C ILE A 372 4.12 -27.63 -6.40
N PRO A 373 4.10 -28.78 -7.12
CA PRO A 373 2.85 -29.39 -7.60
C PRO A 373 1.87 -29.81 -6.49
N VAL A 374 2.36 -30.09 -5.28
CA VAL A 374 1.51 -30.37 -4.11
C VAL A 374 1.03 -29.06 -3.49
N VAL A 375 1.91 -28.05 -3.40
CA VAL A 375 1.58 -26.72 -2.85
C VAL A 375 0.49 -26.01 -3.65
N PHE A 376 0.42 -26.19 -4.99
CA PHE A 376 -0.69 -25.71 -5.81
C PHE A 376 -2.07 -26.14 -5.30
N ARG A 377 -2.19 -27.29 -4.62
CA ARG A 377 -3.47 -27.73 -4.03
C ARG A 377 -3.99 -26.75 -2.97
N ARG A 378 -3.10 -26.07 -2.23
CA ARG A 378 -3.46 -25.08 -1.19
C ARG A 378 -4.15 -23.86 -1.79
N VAL A 379 -3.69 -23.39 -2.95
CA VAL A 379 -4.30 -22.30 -3.72
C VAL A 379 -5.75 -22.62 -4.12
N TYR A 380 -6.01 -23.85 -4.57
CA TYR A 380 -7.36 -24.30 -4.91
C TYR A 380 -8.22 -24.59 -3.67
N VAL A 381 -7.62 -25.05 -2.55
CA VAL A 381 -8.31 -25.20 -1.26
C VAL A 381 -8.75 -23.85 -0.72
N ALA A 382 -7.92 -22.79 -0.81
CA ALA A 382 -8.31 -21.43 -0.42
C ALA A 382 -9.52 -20.93 -1.22
N LEU A 383 -9.53 -21.14 -2.54
CA LEU A 383 -10.68 -20.80 -3.40
C LEU A 383 -11.93 -21.64 -3.05
N GLY A 384 -11.75 -22.94 -2.76
CA GLY A 384 -12.84 -23.81 -2.31
C GLY A 384 -13.43 -23.41 -0.95
N GLN A 385 -12.59 -22.99 0.00
CA GLN A 385 -13.02 -22.46 1.30
C GLN A 385 -13.81 -21.15 1.13
N HIS A 386 -13.38 -20.28 0.22
CA HIS A 386 -14.10 -19.06 -0.12
C HIS A 386 -15.50 -19.35 -0.68
N HIS A 387 -15.61 -20.19 -1.70
CA HIS A 387 -16.90 -20.58 -2.28
C HIS A 387 -17.83 -21.32 -1.31
N ALA A 388 -17.27 -22.07 -0.36
CA ALA A 388 -18.05 -22.71 0.70
C ALA A 388 -18.53 -21.72 1.79
N SER A 389 -17.87 -20.57 1.91
CA SER A 389 -18.22 -19.50 2.87
C SER A 389 -19.21 -18.48 2.31
N THR A 390 -19.25 -18.31 0.98
CA THR A 390 -20.28 -17.52 0.30
C THR A 390 -21.61 -18.30 0.23
N PRO A 391 -22.72 -17.80 0.79
CA PRO A 391 -24.02 -18.45 0.65
C PRO A 391 -24.50 -18.41 -0.81
N PRO A 392 -25.34 -19.37 -1.26
CA PRO A 392 -25.89 -19.35 -2.62
C PRO A 392 -26.86 -18.16 -2.80
N PRO A 393 -26.96 -17.58 -4.02
CA PRO A 393 -27.74 -16.37 -4.29
C PRO A 393 -29.27 -16.54 -4.12
N SER A 394 -29.76 -17.73 -3.78
CA SER A 394 -31.16 -17.99 -3.46
C SER A 394 -31.52 -17.67 -1.99
N ALA A 395 -30.55 -17.36 -1.12
CA ALA A 395 -30.73 -17.22 0.33
C ALA A 395 -30.64 -15.78 0.88
N GLU A 396 -30.49 -14.77 0.01
CA GLU A 396 -30.04 -13.41 0.34
C GLU A 396 -30.93 -12.54 1.26
N LYS A 397 -32.06 -13.03 1.78
CA LYS A 397 -33.10 -12.17 2.36
C LYS A 397 -33.10 -11.97 3.89
N ASN A 398 -32.24 -12.64 4.67
CA ASN A 398 -32.32 -12.53 6.14
C ASN A 398 -31.00 -12.70 6.93
N GLU A 399 -29.84 -12.85 6.29
CA GLU A 399 -28.56 -12.94 7.01
C GLU A 399 -27.80 -11.61 6.98
N ASN A 400 -27.40 -11.12 8.15
CA ASN A 400 -26.58 -9.91 8.25
C ASN A 400 -25.25 -10.11 7.51
N PRO A 401 -24.81 -9.19 6.62
CA PRO A 401 -23.51 -9.28 5.94
C PRO A 401 -22.31 -9.27 6.91
N LEU A 402 -22.52 -8.85 8.17
CA LEU A 402 -21.56 -8.94 9.27
C LEU A 402 -21.21 -10.37 9.73
N ARG A 403 -21.92 -11.41 9.24
CA ARG A 403 -21.65 -12.81 9.63
C ARG A 403 -20.38 -13.38 8.98
N THR A 404 -19.99 -12.85 7.83
CA THR A 404 -18.73 -13.16 7.16
C THR A 404 -17.74 -12.06 7.52
N GLY A 405 -16.98 -12.25 8.60
CA GLY A 405 -15.91 -11.32 8.97
C GLY A 405 -14.87 -11.16 7.86
N PRO A 406 -14.05 -10.09 7.87
CA PRO A 406 -13.07 -9.83 6.82
C PRO A 406 -12.07 -10.98 6.62
N SER A 407 -11.78 -11.76 7.68
CA SER A 407 -10.95 -12.98 7.62
C SER A 407 -11.55 -14.13 6.78
N GLY A 408 -12.84 -14.10 6.46
CA GLY A 408 -13.53 -15.13 5.68
C GLY A 408 -13.54 -14.89 4.16
N GLN A 409 -13.20 -13.69 3.71
CA GLN A 409 -13.14 -13.35 2.30
C GLN A 409 -11.74 -13.65 1.72
N LEU A 410 -11.70 -14.10 0.47
CA LEU A 410 -10.44 -14.33 -0.24
C LEU A 410 -10.05 -13.05 -0.96
N ASN A 411 -8.90 -12.47 -0.62
CA ASN A 411 -8.35 -11.36 -1.39
C ASN A 411 -7.91 -11.89 -2.78
N THR A 412 -8.65 -11.47 -3.82
CA THR A 412 -8.46 -11.92 -5.22
C THR A 412 -7.06 -11.58 -5.78
N PRO A 413 -6.55 -10.34 -5.68
CA PRO A 413 -5.16 -10.07 -6.07
C PRO A 413 -4.16 -10.93 -5.29
N ALA A 414 -4.30 -11.11 -3.97
CA ALA A 414 -3.40 -11.97 -3.20
C ALA A 414 -3.39 -13.43 -3.68
N TRP A 415 -4.54 -13.97 -4.09
CA TRP A 415 -4.65 -15.30 -4.71
C TRP A 415 -3.89 -15.40 -6.04
N HIS A 416 -4.01 -14.37 -6.89
CA HIS A 416 -3.25 -14.29 -8.13
C HIS A 416 -1.73 -14.13 -7.91
N VAL A 417 -1.30 -13.32 -6.93
CA VAL A 417 0.12 -13.18 -6.56
C VAL A 417 0.71 -14.52 -6.09
N ALA A 418 -0.04 -15.28 -5.29
CA ALA A 418 0.37 -16.61 -4.86
C ALA A 418 0.54 -17.59 -6.05
N GLN A 419 -0.34 -17.53 -7.06
CA GLN A 419 -0.19 -18.30 -8.29
C GLN A 419 1.03 -17.87 -9.09
N ALA A 420 1.24 -16.57 -9.28
CA ALA A 420 2.39 -16.04 -10.02
C ALA A 420 3.72 -16.50 -9.40
N GLY A 421 3.83 -16.42 -8.07
CA GLY A 421 5.00 -16.92 -7.34
C GLY A 421 5.25 -18.42 -7.55
N LEU A 422 4.21 -19.26 -7.52
CA LEU A 422 4.36 -20.70 -7.76
C LEU A 422 4.73 -21.02 -9.22
N TRP A 423 4.15 -20.33 -10.20
CA TRP A 423 4.52 -20.49 -11.61
C TRP A 423 5.95 -20.02 -11.89
N SER A 424 6.40 -18.92 -11.28
CA SER A 424 7.79 -18.47 -11.33
C SER A 424 8.75 -19.49 -10.73
N LEU A 425 8.44 -20.05 -9.56
CA LEU A 425 9.27 -21.10 -8.92
C LEU A 425 9.33 -22.39 -9.76
N LEU A 426 8.26 -22.73 -10.47
CA LEU A 426 8.22 -23.82 -11.46
C LEU A 426 8.97 -23.45 -12.76
N GLY A 427 9.22 -22.17 -13.03
CA GLY A 427 9.90 -21.67 -14.21
C GLY A 427 9.01 -21.42 -15.43
N SER A 428 7.72 -21.15 -15.22
CA SER A 428 6.78 -20.71 -16.26
C SER A 428 6.51 -19.21 -16.12
N ASP A 429 7.35 -18.41 -16.79
CA ASP A 429 7.30 -16.95 -16.70
C ASP A 429 6.03 -16.34 -17.30
N SER A 430 5.55 -16.87 -18.44
CA SER A 430 4.35 -16.36 -19.09
C SER A 430 3.09 -16.51 -18.24
N LEU A 431 2.96 -17.63 -17.51
CA LEU A 431 1.85 -17.82 -16.57
C LEU A 431 1.99 -16.90 -15.35
N ALA A 432 3.21 -16.69 -14.84
CA ALA A 432 3.46 -15.70 -13.80
C ALA A 432 3.05 -14.28 -14.25
N ASP A 433 3.45 -13.86 -15.46
CA ASP A 433 3.08 -12.57 -16.04
C ASP A 433 1.55 -12.39 -16.17
N THR A 434 0.83 -13.43 -16.62
CA THR A 434 -0.64 -13.37 -16.71
C THR A 434 -1.32 -13.23 -15.35
N HIS A 435 -0.86 -13.95 -14.32
CA HIS A 435 -1.45 -13.82 -12.99
C HIS A 435 -1.09 -12.48 -12.31
N GLU A 436 0.11 -11.96 -12.49
CA GLU A 436 0.48 -10.62 -12.00
C GLU A 436 -0.30 -9.51 -12.69
N THR A 437 -0.55 -9.62 -14.00
CA THR A 437 -1.40 -8.65 -14.72
C THR A 437 -2.85 -8.71 -14.26
N MET A 438 -3.39 -9.91 -13.95
CA MET A 438 -4.71 -10.06 -13.31
C MET A 438 -4.74 -9.46 -11.89
N ALA A 439 -3.69 -9.64 -11.09
CA ALA A 439 -3.58 -9.03 -9.77
C ALA A 439 -3.62 -7.49 -9.86
N LEU A 440 -2.78 -6.89 -10.71
CA LEU A 440 -2.71 -5.43 -10.89
C LEU A 440 -3.97 -4.82 -11.54
N ALA A 441 -4.77 -5.60 -12.27
CA ALA A 441 -6.03 -5.17 -12.86
C ALA A 441 -7.23 -5.24 -11.89
N SER A 442 -7.04 -5.77 -10.67
CA SER A 442 -8.10 -5.91 -9.68
C SER A 442 -8.39 -4.56 -8.98
N PRO A 443 -9.67 -4.20 -8.72
CA PRO A 443 -10.01 -2.94 -8.06
C PRO A 443 -9.62 -2.91 -6.58
N ASP A 444 -9.62 -4.06 -5.90
CA ASP A 444 -9.35 -4.22 -4.46
C ASP A 444 -7.84 -4.38 -4.16
N LEU A 445 -6.98 -3.68 -4.91
CA LEU A 445 -5.52 -3.88 -4.86
C LEU A 445 -4.88 -3.19 -3.63
N GLU A 446 -4.51 -3.99 -2.63
CA GLU A 446 -3.72 -3.54 -1.47
C GLU A 446 -2.29 -3.16 -1.88
N ASN A 447 -1.72 -2.11 -1.27
CA ASN A 447 -0.36 -1.63 -1.59
C ASN A 447 0.71 -2.71 -1.38
N GLU A 448 0.62 -3.49 -0.29
CA GLU A 448 1.54 -4.60 -0.03
C GLU A 448 1.56 -5.62 -1.18
N THR A 449 0.37 -5.99 -1.70
CA THR A 449 0.24 -6.94 -2.82
C THR A 449 0.74 -6.35 -4.13
N ARG A 450 0.51 -5.06 -4.39
CA ARG A 450 1.04 -4.30 -5.52
C ARG A 450 2.58 -4.30 -5.51
N MET A 451 3.18 -3.96 -4.37
CA MET A 451 4.64 -3.94 -4.20
C MET A 451 5.24 -5.34 -4.34
N ALA A 452 4.58 -6.38 -3.80
CA ALA A 452 5.03 -7.77 -3.98
C ALA A 452 5.09 -8.19 -5.47
N VAL A 453 4.12 -7.78 -6.30
CA VAL A 453 4.17 -8.00 -7.76
C VAL A 453 5.33 -7.26 -8.41
N ILE A 454 5.53 -5.98 -8.07
CA ILE A 454 6.61 -5.16 -8.63
C ILE A 454 7.97 -5.76 -8.28
N TYR A 455 8.18 -6.21 -7.03
CA TYR A 455 9.41 -6.90 -6.63
C TYR A 455 9.62 -8.21 -7.41
N ALA A 456 8.59 -9.04 -7.57
CA ALA A 456 8.68 -10.29 -8.32
C ALA A 456 9.03 -10.06 -9.81
N ARG A 457 8.47 -9.01 -10.43
CA ARG A 457 8.82 -8.58 -11.79
C ARG A 457 10.26 -8.12 -11.91
N ALA A 458 10.69 -7.23 -11.01
CA ALA A 458 12.04 -6.70 -11.01
C ALA A 458 13.10 -7.79 -10.77
N GLU A 459 12.82 -8.74 -9.86
CA GLU A 459 13.68 -9.91 -9.65
C GLU A 459 13.74 -10.81 -10.88
N ARG A 460 12.63 -11.10 -11.56
CA ARG A 460 12.62 -11.91 -12.80
C ARG A 460 13.32 -11.21 -13.97
N ALA A 461 13.11 -9.90 -14.17
CA ALA A 461 13.84 -9.11 -15.16
C ALA A 461 15.36 -9.09 -14.87
N ALA A 462 15.76 -8.95 -13.60
CA ALA A 462 17.16 -9.02 -13.20
C ALA A 462 17.76 -10.44 -13.31
N LEU A 463 16.96 -11.50 -13.24
CA LEU A 463 17.43 -12.86 -13.55
C LEU A 463 17.76 -12.98 -15.04
N ARG A 464 16.90 -12.51 -15.94
CA ARG A 464 17.13 -12.44 -17.41
C ARG A 464 18.25 -11.49 -17.84
N GLY A 465 18.83 -10.70 -16.92
CA GLY A 465 19.88 -9.72 -17.23
C GLY A 465 19.35 -8.33 -17.65
N GLN A 466 18.03 -8.12 -17.63
CA GLN A 466 17.37 -6.85 -17.96
C GLN A 466 17.43 -5.86 -16.77
N PHE A 467 18.64 -5.54 -16.31
CA PHE A 467 18.86 -4.75 -15.09
C PHE A 467 18.29 -3.33 -15.15
N ASP A 468 18.33 -2.69 -16.32
CA ASP A 468 17.79 -1.34 -16.49
C ASP A 468 16.25 -1.32 -16.45
N GLU A 469 15.58 -2.34 -16.99
CA GLU A 469 14.12 -2.51 -16.91
C GLU A 469 13.68 -2.81 -15.46
N ALA A 470 14.40 -3.71 -14.79
CA ALA A 470 14.18 -4.02 -13.37
C ALA A 470 14.29 -2.76 -12.49
N LEU A 471 15.36 -1.97 -12.65
CA LEU A 471 15.54 -0.73 -11.91
C LEU A 471 14.53 0.35 -12.32
N ALA A 472 14.18 0.48 -13.60
CA ALA A 472 13.15 1.42 -14.03
C ALA A 472 11.79 1.13 -13.36
N SER A 473 11.43 -0.15 -13.22
CA SER A 473 10.20 -0.56 -12.54
C SER A 473 10.19 -0.28 -11.03
N LEU A 474 11.36 -0.30 -10.37
CA LEU A 474 11.50 -0.03 -8.94
C LEU A 474 11.72 1.46 -8.62
N LEU A 475 12.26 2.23 -9.55
CA LEU A 475 12.56 3.65 -9.37
C LEU A 475 11.48 4.57 -9.97
N ASP A 476 10.40 4.00 -10.51
CA ASP A 476 9.25 4.78 -11.00
C ASP A 476 8.54 5.51 -9.85
N LEU A 477 8.11 6.74 -10.11
CA LEU A 477 7.49 7.60 -9.10
C LEU A 477 6.22 6.98 -8.52
N GLY A 478 5.43 6.26 -9.33
CA GLY A 478 4.22 5.57 -8.88
C GLY A 478 4.49 4.34 -7.99
N THR A 479 5.72 3.84 -7.94
CA THR A 479 6.13 2.73 -7.05
C THR A 479 6.80 3.22 -5.77
N VAL A 480 7.44 4.38 -5.84
CA VAL A 480 8.17 5.02 -4.73
C VAL A 480 7.26 5.90 -3.87
N GLN A 481 6.21 6.51 -4.43
CA GLN A 481 5.23 7.29 -3.69
C GLN A 481 4.37 6.39 -2.77
N GLY A 482 4.18 6.82 -1.52
CA GLY A 482 3.34 6.11 -0.54
C GLY A 482 4.00 4.88 0.11
N LEU A 483 5.33 4.72 0.03
CA LEU A 483 6.06 3.65 0.70
C LEU A 483 6.03 3.82 2.23
N VAL A 484 5.59 2.78 2.93
CA VAL A 484 5.67 2.63 4.39
C VAL A 484 7.11 2.20 4.77
N LEU A 485 7.63 2.55 5.95
CA LEU A 485 9.01 2.20 6.35
C LEU A 485 9.39 0.71 6.16
N PRO A 486 8.57 -0.30 6.52
CA PRO A 486 8.89 -1.71 6.26
C PRO A 486 8.95 -2.04 4.75
N GLU A 487 8.10 -1.41 3.94
CA GLU A 487 8.11 -1.57 2.48
C GLU A 487 9.38 -0.94 1.89
N TYR A 488 9.79 0.24 2.36
CA TYR A 488 11.05 0.89 2.00
C TYR A 488 12.26 -0.03 2.27
N HIS A 489 12.31 -0.73 3.41
CA HIS A 489 13.41 -1.65 3.71
C HIS A 489 13.43 -2.89 2.81
N VAL A 490 12.27 -3.35 2.31
CA VAL A 490 12.21 -4.42 1.30
C VAL A 490 12.62 -3.88 -0.08
N TRP A 491 12.07 -2.74 -0.51
CA TRP A 491 12.38 -2.05 -1.76
C TRP A 491 13.86 -1.69 -1.89
N ALA A 492 14.45 -1.07 -0.88
CA ALA A 492 15.88 -0.73 -0.88
C ALA A 492 16.72 -2.01 -0.99
N ARG A 493 16.34 -3.10 -0.31
CA ARG A 493 17.04 -4.38 -0.38
C ARG A 493 16.95 -5.02 -1.78
N THR A 494 15.82 -4.95 -2.48
CA THR A 494 15.70 -5.47 -3.85
C THR A 494 16.50 -4.62 -4.84
N VAL A 495 16.43 -3.27 -4.75
CA VAL A 495 17.29 -2.35 -5.53
C VAL A 495 18.78 -2.67 -5.32
N TRP A 496 19.23 -2.80 -4.07
CA TRP A 496 20.62 -3.16 -3.78
C TRP A 496 20.99 -4.55 -4.29
N ALA A 497 20.11 -5.55 -4.17
CA ALA A 497 20.38 -6.91 -4.67
C ALA A 497 20.53 -6.96 -6.19
N ILE A 498 19.77 -6.15 -6.93
CA ILE A 498 19.85 -6.03 -8.39
C ILE A 498 21.17 -5.36 -8.81
N LEU A 499 21.54 -4.24 -8.16
CA LEU A 499 22.83 -3.57 -8.40
C LEU A 499 24.03 -4.46 -8.02
N GLU A 500 23.93 -5.20 -6.91
CA GLU A 500 24.97 -6.15 -6.47
C GLU A 500 25.10 -7.32 -7.46
N ARG A 501 23.99 -7.79 -8.05
CA ARG A 501 24.00 -8.80 -9.12
C ARG A 501 24.69 -8.26 -10.39
N GLU A 502 24.32 -7.07 -10.86
CA GLU A 502 24.94 -6.42 -12.03
C GLU A 502 26.45 -6.20 -11.82
N ALA A 503 26.85 -5.69 -10.64
CA ALA A 503 28.24 -5.45 -10.27
C ALA A 503 29.07 -6.75 -10.16
N ARG A 504 28.47 -7.83 -9.63
CA ARG A 504 29.12 -9.15 -9.56
C ARG A 504 29.32 -9.78 -10.95
N LEU A 505 28.35 -9.64 -11.87
CA LEU A 505 28.44 -10.20 -13.22
C LEU A 505 29.48 -9.47 -14.11
N ARG A 506 29.58 -8.14 -13.96
CA ARG A 506 30.59 -7.31 -14.65
C ARG A 506 31.99 -7.37 -14.05
N GLN A 507 32.13 -7.89 -12.83
CA GLN A 507 33.36 -7.86 -12.02
C GLN A 507 33.85 -6.42 -11.70
N ASP A 508 32.92 -5.48 -11.51
CA ASP A 508 33.22 -4.08 -11.16
C ASP A 508 33.43 -3.95 -9.64
N VAL A 509 34.70 -3.95 -9.21
CA VAL A 509 35.10 -3.89 -7.79
C VAL A 509 34.80 -2.52 -7.18
N ASP A 510 34.92 -1.44 -7.96
CA ASP A 510 34.63 -0.07 -7.48
C ASP A 510 33.12 0.05 -7.18
N ALA A 511 32.27 -0.48 -8.05
CA ALA A 511 30.82 -0.52 -7.82
C ALA A 511 30.45 -1.36 -6.59
N GLN A 512 31.07 -2.53 -6.39
CA GLN A 512 30.84 -3.37 -5.20
C GLN A 512 31.21 -2.63 -3.90
N ALA A 513 32.39 -1.99 -3.86
CA ALA A 513 32.83 -1.22 -2.69
C ALA A 513 31.89 -0.04 -2.35
N ILE A 514 31.29 0.60 -3.35
CA ILE A 514 30.28 1.66 -3.15
C ILE A 514 28.98 1.06 -2.59
N ILE A 515 28.52 -0.10 -3.10
CA ILE A 515 27.31 -0.77 -2.58
C ILE A 515 27.51 -1.16 -1.11
N ASP A 516 28.63 -1.78 -0.77
CA ASP A 516 28.95 -2.20 0.60
C ASP A 516 29.03 -1.00 1.58
N GLY A 517 29.47 0.17 1.11
CA GLY A 517 29.51 1.40 1.91
C GLY A 517 28.17 2.14 2.05
N LEU A 518 27.18 1.89 1.17
CA LEU A 518 25.86 2.53 1.19
C LEU A 518 24.77 1.67 1.84
N ARG A 519 25.00 0.36 1.95
CA ARG A 519 24.01 -0.62 2.44
C ARG A 519 23.95 -0.64 3.98
N PRO A 520 22.75 -0.74 4.60
CA PRO A 520 22.65 -1.02 6.04
C PRO A 520 23.19 -2.43 6.37
N PRO A 521 23.76 -2.63 7.57
CA PRO A 521 24.31 -3.93 7.97
C PRO A 521 23.25 -5.03 7.93
N THR A 522 23.61 -6.20 7.41
CA THR A 522 22.70 -7.32 7.15
C THR A 522 22.05 -7.92 8.41
N THR A 523 22.60 -7.64 9.59
CA THR A 523 22.09 -8.09 10.89
C THR A 523 20.79 -7.41 11.33
N SER A 524 20.40 -6.29 10.71
CA SER A 524 19.24 -5.51 11.16
C SER A 524 17.88 -6.13 10.85
N ALA A 525 17.82 -7.07 9.89
CA ALA A 525 16.57 -7.70 9.47
C ALA A 525 16.77 -9.19 9.14
N GLU A 526 16.17 -10.06 9.94
CA GLU A 526 16.21 -11.52 9.76
C GLU A 526 14.81 -12.10 9.54
N ARG A 527 14.73 -13.32 8.98
CA ARG A 527 13.46 -14.04 8.86
C ARG A 527 13.21 -14.83 10.14
N LEU A 528 12.07 -14.60 10.78
CA LEU A 528 11.63 -15.36 11.94
C LEU A 528 10.77 -16.54 11.46
N GLY A 529 11.37 -17.74 11.41
CA GLY A 529 10.69 -18.99 11.05
C GLY A 529 10.33 -19.16 9.56
N PRO A 530 9.71 -20.30 9.18
CA PRO A 530 9.33 -20.61 7.81
C PRO A 530 8.14 -19.77 7.33
N GLY A 531 8.20 -19.28 6.09
CA GLY A 531 7.13 -18.49 5.48
C GLY A 531 6.92 -17.06 6.01
N GLY A 532 7.43 -16.72 7.19
CA GLY A 532 7.31 -15.37 7.77
C GLY A 532 7.98 -14.27 6.93
N PRO A 533 7.48 -13.02 6.99
CA PRO A 533 8.18 -11.87 6.43
C PRO A 533 9.50 -11.61 7.18
N LEU A 534 10.41 -10.87 6.55
CA LEU A 534 11.58 -10.32 7.23
C LEU A 534 11.12 -9.26 8.22
N ARG A 535 11.63 -9.28 9.45
CA ARG A 535 11.31 -8.28 10.49
C ARG A 535 12.56 -7.61 11.01
N GLU A 536 12.36 -6.38 11.46
CA GLU A 536 13.40 -5.58 12.08
C GLU A 536 13.40 -5.82 13.59
N HIS A 537 14.59 -5.77 14.20
CA HIS A 537 14.72 -5.96 15.65
C HIS A 537 14.90 -4.62 16.35
N PHE A 538 13.86 -4.19 17.08
CA PHE A 538 13.91 -2.98 17.90
C PHE A 538 14.75 -3.17 19.17
N ASP A 539 14.67 -4.33 19.82
CA ASP A 539 15.40 -4.65 21.05
C ASP A 539 16.64 -5.53 20.80
N ALA A 540 17.80 -4.90 20.62
CA ALA A 540 19.09 -5.60 20.52
C ALA A 540 19.42 -6.44 21.77
N ALA A 541 18.89 -6.08 22.94
CA ALA A 541 19.17 -6.75 24.22
C ALA A 541 18.56 -8.17 24.31
N ALA A 542 17.48 -8.46 23.59
CA ALA A 542 16.78 -9.75 23.66
C ALA A 542 17.49 -10.89 22.90
N ARG A 543 18.58 -10.59 22.16
CA ARG A 543 19.29 -11.51 21.26
C ARG A 543 20.80 -11.63 21.54
N ALA A 544 21.21 -11.40 22.80
CA ALA A 544 22.57 -11.70 23.25
C ALA A 544 22.91 -13.21 23.15
N GLU A 545 21.91 -14.10 23.04
CA GLU A 545 22.12 -15.48 22.61
C GLU A 545 21.95 -15.61 21.08
N PRO A 546 23.02 -15.91 20.32
CA PRO A 546 22.89 -16.22 18.90
C PRO A 546 22.03 -17.47 18.73
N SER A 547 21.19 -17.50 17.70
CA SER A 547 20.19 -18.55 17.52
C SER A 547 20.81 -19.94 17.30
N THR A 548 20.93 -20.70 18.39
CA THR A 548 21.14 -22.15 18.40
C THR A 548 19.96 -22.91 17.78
N ARG A 549 18.85 -22.22 17.52
CA ARG A 549 17.74 -22.70 16.68
C ARG A 549 18.14 -22.64 15.22
N GLY A 550 18.69 -23.75 14.71
CA GLY A 550 18.92 -23.91 13.28
C GLY A 550 17.61 -23.76 12.49
N VAL A 551 17.61 -22.87 11.51
CA VAL A 551 16.52 -22.70 10.55
C VAL A 551 17.14 -22.60 9.16
N VAL A 552 17.35 -23.75 8.55
CA VAL A 552 17.74 -23.83 7.14
C VAL A 552 16.46 -24.04 6.32
N PHE A 553 16.11 -23.08 5.46
CA PHE A 553 14.93 -23.18 4.60
C PHE A 553 15.24 -24.04 3.38
N ALA A 554 14.39 -24.99 2.98
CA ALA A 554 14.71 -25.91 1.89
C ALA A 554 14.98 -25.19 0.56
N HIS A 555 14.17 -24.17 0.22
CA HIS A 555 14.43 -23.28 -0.91
C HIS A 555 15.70 -22.44 -0.73
N GLY A 556 15.89 -21.86 0.47
CA GLY A 556 17.06 -21.06 0.81
C GLY A 556 18.36 -21.84 0.61
N GLU A 557 18.44 -23.07 1.12
CA GLU A 557 19.60 -23.94 1.02
C GLU A 557 19.98 -24.26 -0.42
N VAL A 558 19.02 -24.47 -1.33
CA VAL A 558 19.33 -24.65 -2.76
C VAL A 558 20.06 -23.41 -3.29
N THR A 559 19.51 -22.22 -3.03
CA THR A 559 20.12 -20.97 -3.51
C THR A 559 21.46 -20.66 -2.84
N ASP A 560 21.61 -20.96 -1.55
CA ASP A 560 22.82 -20.72 -0.77
C ASP A 560 23.92 -21.73 -1.11
N SER A 561 23.57 -23.01 -1.31
CA SER A 561 24.51 -24.06 -1.73
C SER A 561 25.06 -23.79 -3.13
N LEU A 562 24.20 -23.41 -4.09
CA LEU A 562 24.64 -23.00 -5.43
C LEU A 562 25.50 -21.73 -5.39
N ARG A 563 25.12 -20.72 -4.58
CA ARG A 563 25.91 -19.49 -4.40
C ARG A 563 27.28 -19.78 -3.77
N GLN A 564 27.34 -20.67 -2.78
CA GLN A 564 28.59 -21.07 -2.13
C GLN A 564 29.46 -21.94 -3.06
N ALA A 565 28.87 -22.86 -3.82
CA ALA A 565 29.61 -23.64 -4.82
C ALA A 565 30.21 -22.75 -5.92
N ARG A 566 29.48 -21.73 -6.39
CA ARG A 566 30.01 -20.74 -7.32
C ARG A 566 31.16 -19.93 -6.71
N LYS A 567 31.02 -19.42 -5.47
CA LYS A 567 32.12 -18.75 -4.77
C LYS A 567 33.36 -19.64 -4.60
N MET A 568 33.19 -20.95 -4.44
CA MET A 568 34.30 -21.93 -4.39
C MET A 568 34.98 -22.08 -5.75
N LEU A 569 34.22 -22.14 -6.85
CA LEU A 569 34.76 -22.15 -8.22
C LEU A 569 35.52 -20.85 -8.54
N ASP A 570 34.93 -19.69 -8.26
CA ASP A 570 35.55 -18.37 -8.48
C ASP A 570 36.86 -18.20 -7.69
N ALA A 571 36.95 -18.84 -6.52
CA ALA A 571 38.15 -18.87 -5.67
C ALA A 571 39.16 -19.99 -6.03
N ASN A 572 38.94 -20.73 -7.13
CA ASN A 572 39.76 -21.88 -7.55
C ASN A 572 39.95 -22.96 -6.47
N VAL A 573 38.95 -23.15 -5.61
CA VAL A 573 38.94 -24.24 -4.61
C VAL A 573 38.83 -25.58 -5.34
N PRO A 574 39.52 -26.65 -4.90
CA PRO A 574 39.47 -27.95 -5.57
C PRO A 574 38.02 -28.43 -5.82
N PRO A 575 37.67 -28.81 -7.07
CA PRO A 575 36.28 -29.02 -7.49
C PRO A 575 35.56 -30.15 -6.73
N HIS A 576 36.30 -31.13 -6.21
CA HIS A 576 35.76 -32.19 -5.37
C HIS A 576 35.13 -31.69 -4.05
N VAL A 577 35.49 -30.48 -3.58
CA VAL A 577 34.89 -29.84 -2.41
C VAL A 577 33.55 -29.16 -2.74
N ALA A 578 33.42 -28.62 -3.97
CA ALA A 578 32.19 -28.01 -4.46
C ALA A 578 31.14 -29.06 -4.86
N LEU A 579 31.58 -30.18 -5.43
CA LEU A 579 30.71 -31.22 -6.02
C LEU A 579 29.58 -31.70 -5.07
N PRO A 580 29.80 -32.05 -3.79
CA PRO A 580 28.72 -32.50 -2.90
C PRO A 580 27.61 -31.47 -2.70
N ARG A 581 27.96 -30.17 -2.70
CA ARG A 581 27.02 -29.05 -2.51
C ARG A 581 26.17 -28.79 -3.75
N VAL A 582 26.73 -28.98 -4.94
CA VAL A 582 25.98 -28.90 -6.20
C VAL A 582 25.03 -30.10 -6.32
N LEU A 583 25.50 -31.31 -5.97
CA LEU A 583 24.68 -32.52 -6.01
C LEU A 583 23.53 -32.49 -4.98
N SER A 584 23.76 -31.99 -3.76
CA SER A 584 22.68 -31.81 -2.78
C SER A 584 21.67 -30.76 -3.26
N ALA A 585 22.13 -29.62 -3.77
CA ALA A 585 21.25 -28.59 -4.32
C ALA A 585 20.41 -29.09 -5.51
N LEU A 586 20.99 -29.88 -6.41
CA LEU A 586 20.28 -30.51 -7.54
C LEU A 586 19.23 -31.53 -7.08
N HIS A 587 19.55 -32.35 -6.09
CA HIS A 587 18.61 -33.31 -5.52
C HIS A 587 17.42 -32.60 -4.85
N LEU A 588 17.68 -31.55 -4.07
CA LEU A 588 16.63 -30.74 -3.45
C LEU A 588 15.82 -29.96 -4.49
N ALA A 589 16.46 -29.34 -5.49
CA ALA A 589 15.76 -28.60 -6.54
C ALA A 589 14.84 -29.49 -7.39
N SER A 590 15.32 -30.66 -7.83
CA SER A 590 14.50 -31.63 -8.56
C SER A 590 13.38 -32.21 -7.70
N GLY A 591 13.63 -32.48 -6.42
CA GLY A 591 12.61 -32.95 -5.48
C GLY A 591 11.51 -31.92 -5.24
N LEU A 592 11.85 -30.64 -5.06
CA LEU A 592 10.88 -29.55 -4.80
C LEU A 592 10.16 -29.07 -6.08
N GLY A 593 10.66 -29.41 -7.27
CA GLY A 593 10.17 -28.92 -8.55
C GLY A 593 10.69 -27.52 -8.93
N LEU A 594 11.82 -27.10 -8.36
CA LEU A 594 12.46 -25.80 -8.60
C LEU A 594 13.27 -25.81 -9.90
N TRP A 595 12.57 -25.93 -11.04
CA TRP A 595 13.22 -26.14 -12.34
C TRP A 595 14.19 -25.04 -12.78
N PRO A 596 13.98 -23.72 -12.53
CA PRO A 596 15.00 -22.71 -12.81
C PRO A 596 16.33 -22.98 -12.07
N LEU A 597 16.26 -23.28 -10.77
CA LEU A 597 17.43 -23.56 -9.94
C LEU A 597 18.06 -24.91 -10.29
N TYR A 598 17.27 -25.91 -10.67
CA TYR A 598 17.77 -27.18 -11.20
C TYR A 598 18.58 -26.96 -12.49
N ARG A 599 18.02 -26.22 -13.46
CA ARG A 599 18.69 -25.93 -14.74
C ARG A 599 20.00 -25.16 -14.56
N SER A 600 19.98 -24.10 -13.76
CA SER A 600 21.18 -23.34 -13.39
C SER A 600 22.20 -24.21 -12.62
N GLY A 601 21.71 -25.08 -11.73
CA GLY A 601 22.50 -26.08 -11.01
C GLY A 601 23.22 -27.05 -11.94
N THR A 602 22.56 -27.55 -12.99
CA THR A 602 23.18 -28.47 -13.97
C THR A 602 24.29 -27.79 -14.75
N VAL A 603 24.14 -26.50 -15.08
CA VAL A 603 25.23 -25.71 -15.67
C VAL A 603 26.40 -25.58 -14.70
N THR A 604 26.16 -25.28 -13.41
CA THR A 604 27.26 -25.26 -12.40
C THR A 604 27.89 -26.63 -12.19
N LEU A 605 27.15 -27.73 -12.31
CA LEU A 605 27.70 -29.08 -12.28
C LEU A 605 28.63 -29.32 -13.48
N GLY A 606 28.24 -28.87 -14.68
CA GLY A 606 29.08 -28.91 -15.87
C GLY A 606 30.39 -28.13 -15.71
N GLU A 607 30.36 -26.96 -15.08
CA GLU A 607 31.58 -26.20 -14.72
C GLU A 607 32.48 -26.96 -13.72
N VAL A 608 31.90 -27.54 -12.66
CA VAL A 608 32.65 -28.37 -11.69
C VAL A 608 33.27 -29.60 -12.36
N LEU A 609 32.54 -30.25 -13.27
CA LEU A 609 33.02 -31.40 -14.05
C LEU A 609 34.19 -31.01 -14.97
N LEU A 610 34.09 -29.87 -15.67
CA LEU A 610 35.19 -29.36 -16.49
C LEU A 610 36.43 -28.97 -15.69
N ALA A 611 36.26 -28.44 -14.47
CA ALA A 611 37.39 -28.13 -13.59
C ALA A 611 38.14 -29.38 -13.10
N MET A 612 37.58 -30.59 -13.26
CA MET A 612 38.26 -31.87 -13.01
C MET A 612 39.01 -32.38 -14.25
N GLU A 613 39.86 -31.52 -14.81
CA GLU A 613 40.59 -31.76 -16.08
C GLU A 613 41.41 -33.06 -16.06
N SER A 614 42.01 -33.42 -14.91
CA SER A 614 42.79 -34.65 -14.73
C SER A 614 41.98 -35.96 -14.80
N LEU A 615 40.64 -35.90 -14.89
CA LEU A 615 39.75 -37.06 -14.92
C LEU A 615 39.03 -37.24 -16.27
N GLY A 616 39.32 -36.41 -17.28
CA GLY A 616 38.72 -36.55 -18.62
C GLY A 616 37.20 -36.34 -18.67
N MET A 617 36.63 -35.61 -17.71
CA MET A 617 35.18 -35.49 -17.51
C MET A 617 34.44 -34.61 -18.55
N ALA A 618 35.14 -34.10 -19.57
CA ALA A 618 34.59 -33.17 -20.56
C ALA A 618 33.37 -33.72 -21.32
N ALA A 619 33.44 -34.97 -21.80
CA ALA A 619 32.30 -35.61 -22.49
C ALA A 619 31.07 -35.77 -21.59
N LYS A 620 31.29 -36.00 -20.28
CA LYS A 620 30.20 -36.04 -19.30
C LYS A 620 29.62 -34.65 -19.05
N ALA A 621 30.45 -33.61 -18.96
CA ALA A 621 29.99 -32.23 -18.79
C ALA A 621 29.09 -31.76 -19.95
N ASP A 622 29.43 -32.08 -21.20
CA ASP A 622 28.53 -31.81 -22.35
C ASP A 622 27.22 -32.61 -22.23
N ALA A 623 27.30 -33.91 -21.94
CA ALA A 623 26.11 -34.75 -21.84
C ALA A 623 25.10 -34.24 -20.80
N GLU A 624 25.55 -33.88 -19.59
CA GLU A 624 24.67 -33.36 -18.52
C GLU A 624 24.02 -32.02 -18.94
N VAL A 625 24.78 -31.07 -19.51
CA VAL A 625 24.23 -29.78 -19.97
C VAL A 625 23.31 -29.96 -21.20
N ALA A 626 23.62 -30.90 -22.09
CA ALA A 626 22.79 -31.23 -23.24
C ALA A 626 21.39 -31.73 -22.85
N THR A 627 21.25 -32.46 -21.73
CA THR A 627 19.92 -32.91 -21.24
C THR A 627 18.97 -31.77 -20.89
N VAL A 628 19.51 -30.59 -20.59
CA VAL A 628 18.79 -29.41 -20.10
C VAL A 628 18.80 -28.25 -21.12
N TRP A 629 19.56 -28.39 -22.22
CA TRP A 629 19.85 -27.31 -23.16
C TRP A 629 18.60 -26.66 -23.77
N ASP A 630 17.68 -27.45 -24.32
CA ASP A 630 16.46 -26.91 -24.95
C ASP A 630 15.58 -26.17 -23.92
N ALA A 631 15.51 -26.69 -22.69
CA ALA A 631 14.78 -26.07 -21.59
C ALA A 631 15.46 -24.80 -21.05
N LEU A 632 16.77 -24.62 -21.24
CA LEU A 632 17.48 -23.36 -20.93
C LEU A 632 17.17 -22.30 -21.98
N VAL A 633 17.26 -22.65 -23.27
CA VAL A 633 16.96 -21.75 -24.39
C VAL A 633 15.52 -21.23 -24.31
N VAL A 634 14.56 -22.09 -23.98
CA VAL A 634 13.14 -21.69 -23.81
C VAL A 634 12.91 -20.77 -22.60
N SER A 635 13.74 -20.82 -21.55
CA SER A 635 13.58 -19.90 -20.40
C SER A 635 14.03 -18.46 -20.65
N GLY A 636 14.90 -18.20 -21.63
CA GLY A 636 15.46 -16.85 -21.83
C GLY A 636 16.29 -16.32 -20.65
N ASP A 637 16.86 -17.20 -19.82
CA ASP A 637 17.88 -16.82 -18.82
C ASP A 637 19.23 -16.72 -19.54
N ASP A 638 19.56 -15.53 -20.04
CA ASP A 638 20.79 -15.27 -20.78
C ASP A 638 22.06 -15.58 -19.96
N GLU A 639 22.02 -15.49 -18.62
CA GLU A 639 23.16 -15.86 -17.78
C GLU A 639 23.40 -17.38 -17.82
N ALA A 640 22.34 -18.17 -17.64
CA ALA A 640 22.42 -19.62 -17.67
C ALA A 640 22.69 -20.15 -19.09
N ILE A 641 22.15 -19.51 -20.13
CA ILE A 641 22.44 -19.84 -21.54
C ILE A 641 23.90 -19.55 -21.87
N ALA A 642 24.44 -18.37 -21.52
CA ALA A 642 25.84 -18.02 -21.78
C ALA A 642 26.82 -18.98 -21.10
N ARG A 643 26.57 -19.33 -19.83
CA ARG A 643 27.39 -20.27 -19.07
C ARG A 643 27.27 -21.70 -19.60
N GLY A 644 26.05 -22.16 -19.92
CA GLY A 644 25.81 -23.46 -20.53
C GLY A 644 26.53 -23.60 -21.87
N ALA A 645 26.40 -22.59 -22.75
CA ALA A 645 27.11 -22.52 -24.02
C ALA A 645 28.63 -22.61 -23.82
N TYR A 646 29.18 -21.88 -22.85
CA TYR A 646 30.60 -21.89 -22.55
C TYR A 646 31.11 -23.26 -22.04
N VAL A 647 30.33 -23.95 -21.19
CA VAL A 647 30.65 -25.32 -20.76
C VAL A 647 30.70 -26.26 -21.99
N ARG A 648 29.70 -26.21 -22.86
CA ARG A 648 29.67 -27.05 -24.08
C ARG A 648 30.79 -26.71 -25.06
N ALA A 649 31.13 -25.43 -25.22
CA ALA A 649 32.26 -24.98 -26.02
C ALA A 649 33.60 -25.53 -25.50
N ARG A 650 33.84 -25.45 -24.19
CA ARG A 650 35.04 -26.04 -23.55
C ARG A 650 35.06 -27.57 -23.68
N ALA A 651 33.93 -28.23 -23.52
CA ALA A 651 33.84 -29.69 -23.62
C ALA A 651 34.18 -30.19 -25.04
N HIS A 652 33.62 -29.56 -26.08
CA HIS A 652 33.96 -29.89 -27.47
C HIS A 652 35.38 -29.46 -27.86
N ALA A 653 35.92 -28.38 -27.31
CA ALA A 653 37.32 -28.01 -27.51
C ALA A 653 38.29 -29.04 -26.88
N ALA A 654 37.96 -29.53 -25.68
CA ALA A 654 38.73 -30.60 -25.02
C ALA A 654 38.63 -31.94 -25.78
N ALA A 655 37.49 -32.23 -26.41
CA ALA A 655 37.36 -33.40 -27.30
C ALA A 655 38.23 -33.24 -28.56
N ALA A 656 38.21 -32.08 -29.21
CA ALA A 656 39.08 -31.80 -30.37
C ALA A 656 40.57 -31.94 -30.03
N LEU A 657 40.99 -31.57 -28.82
CA LEU A 657 42.37 -31.77 -28.33
C LEU A 657 42.72 -33.24 -28.00
N GLY A 658 41.72 -34.12 -27.84
CA GLY A 658 41.94 -35.56 -27.63
C GLY A 658 42.10 -36.35 -28.94
N ASP A 659 41.55 -35.84 -30.04
CA ASP A 659 41.41 -36.52 -31.33
C ASP A 659 42.56 -36.18 -32.32
N GLU A 660 43.80 -35.98 -31.84
CA GLU A 660 44.97 -35.53 -32.63
C GLU A 660 45.36 -36.42 -33.85
N GLY A 661 44.65 -37.54 -34.10
CA GLY A 661 44.87 -38.45 -35.21
C GLY A 661 43.82 -38.43 -36.35
N GLU A 662 42.64 -37.83 -36.16
CA GLU A 662 41.52 -37.93 -37.12
C GLU A 662 41.01 -36.54 -37.59
N SER A 663 41.38 -36.14 -38.82
CA SER A 663 41.06 -34.80 -39.36
C SER A 663 39.56 -34.49 -39.47
N GLU A 664 38.70 -35.50 -39.59
CA GLU A 664 37.24 -35.32 -39.70
C GLU A 664 36.56 -35.17 -38.32
N SER A 665 37.01 -35.89 -37.29
CA SER A 665 36.49 -35.73 -35.92
C SER A 665 36.97 -34.42 -35.29
N PHE A 666 38.22 -34.03 -35.56
CA PHE A 666 38.76 -32.73 -35.15
C PHE A 666 37.92 -31.57 -35.70
N SER A 667 37.72 -31.51 -37.03
CA SER A 667 37.00 -30.40 -37.67
C SER A 667 35.52 -30.32 -37.26
N THR A 668 34.86 -31.46 -37.04
CA THR A 668 33.47 -31.48 -36.56
C THR A 668 33.34 -31.06 -35.09
N SER A 669 34.26 -31.49 -34.21
CA SER A 669 34.29 -31.07 -32.80
C SER A 669 34.68 -29.59 -32.64
N ALA A 670 35.70 -29.13 -33.36
CA ALA A 670 36.11 -27.73 -33.39
C ALA A 670 35.00 -26.82 -33.94
N GLY A 671 34.31 -27.23 -35.01
CA GLY A 671 33.16 -26.50 -35.58
C GLY A 671 32.02 -26.32 -34.58
N ARG A 672 31.67 -27.37 -33.80
CA ARG A 672 30.68 -27.27 -32.72
C ARG A 672 31.17 -26.38 -31.58
N ALA A 673 32.43 -26.51 -31.16
CA ALA A 673 33.01 -25.67 -30.12
C ALA A 673 32.99 -24.18 -30.50
N LEU A 674 33.27 -23.83 -31.76
CA LEU A 674 33.17 -22.47 -32.28
C LEU A 674 31.71 -21.94 -32.29
N GLN A 675 30.74 -22.78 -32.65
CA GLN A 675 29.31 -22.42 -32.59
C GLN A 675 28.87 -22.10 -31.15
N TYR A 676 29.20 -22.97 -30.18
CA TYR A 676 28.87 -22.73 -28.77
C TYR A 676 29.69 -21.58 -28.15
N ALA A 677 30.93 -21.36 -28.58
CA ALA A 677 31.70 -20.19 -28.16
C ALA A 677 31.05 -18.90 -28.68
N HIS A 678 30.51 -18.90 -29.90
CA HIS A 678 29.79 -17.74 -30.43
C HIS A 678 28.50 -17.47 -29.65
N THR A 679 27.65 -18.47 -29.41
CA THR A 679 26.43 -18.27 -28.59
C THR A 679 26.78 -17.82 -27.17
N ALA A 680 27.82 -18.38 -26.56
CA ALA A 680 28.33 -17.93 -25.27
C ALA A 680 28.71 -16.43 -25.30
N THR A 681 29.41 -15.95 -26.34
CA THR A 681 29.74 -14.52 -26.45
C THR A 681 28.51 -13.62 -26.60
N VAL A 682 27.53 -14.01 -27.41
CA VAL A 682 26.32 -13.19 -27.66
C VAL A 682 25.49 -13.01 -26.40
N HIS A 683 25.19 -14.11 -25.68
CA HIS A 683 24.41 -14.04 -24.44
C HIS A 683 25.23 -13.43 -23.28
N ALA A 684 26.55 -13.64 -23.25
CA ALA A 684 27.42 -12.96 -22.27
C ALA A 684 27.48 -11.45 -22.48
N ASP A 685 27.39 -10.97 -23.73
CA ASP A 685 27.33 -9.53 -24.04
C ASP A 685 25.99 -8.90 -23.66
N ALA A 686 24.88 -9.61 -23.80
CA ALA A 686 23.56 -9.15 -23.33
C ALA A 686 23.52 -8.89 -21.81
N VAL A 687 24.14 -9.77 -21.01
CA VAL A 687 24.15 -9.68 -19.53
C VAL A 687 25.36 -8.88 -18.99
N GLY A 688 26.41 -8.69 -19.78
CA GLY A 688 27.69 -8.11 -19.34
C GLY A 688 28.58 -9.08 -18.55
N LEU A 689 28.50 -10.39 -18.83
CA LEU A 689 29.20 -11.45 -18.11
C LEU A 689 30.69 -11.57 -18.54
N ARG A 690 31.54 -10.66 -18.02
CA ARG A 690 32.93 -10.46 -18.48
C ARG A 690 33.80 -11.73 -18.43
N ALA A 691 33.63 -12.56 -17.40
CA ALA A 691 34.41 -13.80 -17.23
C ALA A 691 34.15 -14.82 -18.35
N VAL A 692 32.87 -15.08 -18.65
CA VAL A 692 32.48 -16.03 -19.72
C VAL A 692 32.84 -15.47 -21.09
N LYS A 693 32.67 -14.17 -21.33
CA LYS A 693 33.06 -13.54 -22.60
C LYS A 693 34.56 -13.73 -22.88
N ARG A 694 35.43 -13.42 -21.91
CA ARG A 694 36.89 -13.65 -22.00
C ARG A 694 37.21 -15.13 -22.23
N GLY A 695 36.56 -16.04 -21.49
CA GLY A 695 36.75 -17.47 -21.63
C GLY A 695 36.35 -18.01 -23.01
N ALA A 696 35.20 -17.60 -23.54
CA ALA A 696 34.72 -18.02 -24.86
C ALA A 696 35.59 -17.44 -25.99
N ALA A 697 36.05 -16.19 -25.86
CA ALA A 697 37.01 -15.58 -26.78
C ALA A 697 38.36 -16.33 -26.79
N ALA A 698 38.85 -16.78 -25.63
CA ALA A 698 40.07 -17.58 -25.53
C ALA A 698 39.91 -18.96 -26.20
N VAL A 699 38.80 -19.66 -25.97
CA VAL A 699 38.49 -20.94 -26.66
C VAL A 699 38.42 -20.74 -28.18
N LYS A 700 37.77 -19.66 -28.65
CA LYS A 700 37.70 -19.33 -30.07
C LYS A 700 39.10 -19.09 -30.66
N ALA A 701 39.93 -18.28 -30.00
CA ALA A 701 41.29 -18.00 -30.47
C ALA A 701 42.15 -19.26 -30.55
N MET A 702 42.11 -20.10 -29.50
CA MET A 702 42.85 -21.37 -29.44
C MET A 702 42.46 -22.31 -30.59
N LEU A 703 41.17 -22.49 -30.87
CA LEU A 703 40.70 -23.35 -31.96
C LEU A 703 41.06 -22.80 -33.35
N MET A 704 41.04 -21.49 -33.53
CA MET A 704 41.44 -20.86 -34.80
C MET A 704 42.95 -21.01 -35.05
N GLU A 705 43.78 -20.90 -34.00
CA GLU A 705 45.23 -21.15 -34.08
C GLU A 705 45.55 -22.61 -34.42
N LEU A 706 44.82 -23.57 -33.83
CA LEU A 706 44.95 -25.00 -34.15
C LEU A 706 44.51 -25.35 -35.60
N ASP A 707 43.53 -24.63 -36.14
CA ASP A 707 43.10 -24.74 -37.56
C ASP A 707 44.03 -23.96 -38.52
N GLY A 708 45.11 -23.35 -38.02
CA GLY A 708 46.06 -22.56 -38.82
C GLY A 708 45.55 -21.20 -39.31
N GLN A 709 44.39 -20.75 -38.80
CA GLN A 709 43.85 -19.42 -39.06
C GLN A 709 44.48 -18.38 -38.13
N GLN A 710 44.59 -17.12 -38.58
CA GLN A 710 45.04 -16.05 -37.69
C GLN A 710 43.99 -15.79 -36.60
N PRO A 711 44.36 -15.80 -35.31
CA PRO A 711 43.43 -15.52 -34.23
C PRO A 711 42.94 -14.07 -34.30
N ASP A 712 41.63 -13.88 -34.15
CA ASP A 712 40.99 -12.55 -34.15
C ASP A 712 41.30 -11.80 -32.84
N MET A 713 42.50 -11.23 -32.77
CA MET A 713 42.97 -10.39 -31.67
C MET A 713 42.07 -9.16 -31.45
N SER A 714 41.28 -8.75 -32.46
CA SER A 714 40.34 -7.64 -32.32
C SER A 714 39.13 -8.03 -31.47
N ALA A 715 38.63 -9.27 -31.60
CA ALA A 715 37.58 -9.81 -30.74
C ALA A 715 38.05 -10.00 -29.30
N TRP A 716 39.30 -10.43 -29.09
CA TRP A 716 39.88 -10.54 -27.75
C TRP A 716 40.04 -9.15 -27.07
N ALA A 717 40.56 -8.16 -27.80
CA ALA A 717 40.63 -6.78 -27.32
C ALA A 717 39.23 -6.15 -27.11
N ALA A 718 38.23 -6.49 -27.93
CA ALA A 718 36.85 -6.05 -27.75
C ALA A 718 36.12 -6.75 -26.60
N ALA A 719 36.56 -7.92 -26.17
CA ALA A 719 36.11 -8.56 -24.92
C ALA A 719 36.65 -7.86 -23.67
N ASP A 720 37.71 -7.04 -23.81
CA ASP A 720 38.33 -6.31 -22.71
C ASP A 720 38.13 -4.79 -22.76
N LYS A 721 37.45 -4.26 -23.79
CA LYS A 721 36.99 -2.86 -23.80
C LYS A 721 36.03 -2.62 -22.63
N ASP A 722 36.32 -1.62 -21.82
CA ASP A 722 35.53 -1.31 -20.64
C ASP A 722 34.10 -0.90 -21.02
N LEU A 723 33.13 -1.66 -20.49
CA LEU A 723 31.75 -1.23 -20.34
C LEU A 723 31.71 0.07 -19.51
N PRO A 724 30.70 0.96 -19.71
CA PRO A 724 30.56 2.14 -18.88
C PRO A 724 30.52 1.77 -17.39
N ARG A 725 31.34 2.46 -16.58
CA ARG A 725 31.54 2.15 -15.16
C ARG A 725 30.21 2.15 -14.42
N LEU A 726 29.94 1.07 -13.69
CA LEU A 726 28.68 0.93 -12.97
C LEU A 726 28.60 1.86 -11.75
N SER A 727 29.76 2.35 -11.27
CA SER A 727 29.89 3.27 -10.14
C SER A 727 28.96 4.49 -10.19
N ASP A 728 28.76 5.11 -11.36
CA ASP A 728 27.93 6.32 -11.47
C ASP A 728 26.43 6.01 -11.39
N LYS A 729 26.01 4.88 -11.97
CA LYS A 729 24.65 4.34 -11.86
C LYS A 729 24.33 3.96 -10.40
N VAL A 730 25.27 3.30 -9.71
CA VAL A 730 25.16 2.96 -8.29
C VAL A 730 25.06 4.21 -7.40
N ARG A 731 25.89 5.24 -7.63
CA ARG A 731 25.82 6.50 -6.87
C ARG A 731 24.44 7.16 -7.01
N ARG A 732 23.94 7.31 -8.24
CA ARG A 732 22.61 7.90 -8.51
C ARG A 732 21.48 7.11 -7.88
N ALA A 733 21.51 5.77 -8.00
CA ALA A 733 20.52 4.92 -7.34
C ALA A 733 20.58 5.06 -5.81
N GLY A 734 21.79 5.13 -5.22
CA GLY A 734 21.99 5.36 -3.79
C GLY A 734 21.51 6.72 -3.30
N GLU A 735 21.67 7.78 -4.11
CA GLU A 735 21.09 9.10 -3.84
C GLU A 735 19.57 9.04 -3.82
N VAL A 736 18.93 8.35 -4.77
CA VAL A 736 17.47 8.12 -4.77
C VAL A 736 17.05 7.32 -3.53
N VAL A 737 17.68 6.18 -3.24
CA VAL A 737 17.37 5.36 -2.05
C VAL A 737 17.48 6.17 -0.76
N ARG A 738 18.46 7.08 -0.66
CA ARG A 738 18.61 8.00 0.47
C ARG A 738 17.51 9.06 0.53
N LEU A 739 17.17 9.69 -0.59
CA LEU A 739 16.11 10.71 -0.65
C LEU A 739 14.74 10.12 -0.30
N VAL A 740 14.43 8.93 -0.81
CA VAL A 740 13.22 8.19 -0.46
C VAL A 740 13.20 7.87 1.04
N GLY A 741 14.31 7.37 1.60
CA GLY A 741 14.38 7.06 3.04
C GLY A 741 14.14 8.28 3.94
N VAL A 742 14.67 9.45 3.56
CA VAL A 742 14.39 10.72 4.26
C VAL A 742 12.91 11.08 4.16
N ARG A 743 12.30 10.97 2.98
CA ARG A 743 10.88 11.26 2.78
C ARG A 743 9.96 10.32 3.57
N VAL A 744 10.23 9.02 3.54
CA VAL A 744 9.44 8.03 4.31
C VAL A 744 9.53 8.33 5.81
N ALA A 745 10.72 8.68 6.33
CA ALA A 745 10.88 9.12 7.72
C ALA A 745 10.19 10.46 8.05
N GLU A 746 10.04 11.38 7.07
CA GLU A 746 9.25 12.60 7.19
C GLU A 746 7.72 12.37 7.14
N GLY A 747 7.26 11.13 6.89
CA GLY A 747 5.84 10.79 6.76
C GLY A 747 5.28 11.08 5.36
N TRP A 748 5.92 10.54 4.32
CA TRP A 748 5.50 10.68 2.92
C TRP A 748 4.24 9.85 2.59
N SER A 749 3.08 10.41 2.94
CA SER A 749 1.74 9.98 2.47
C SER A 749 1.41 10.56 1.10
#